data_AF-A0A812CV46-F1
#
_entry.id   AF-A0A812CV46-F1
#
_cell.length_a   1.000
_cell.length_b   1.000
_cell.length_c   1.000
_cell.angle_alpha   90.00
_cell.angle_beta   90.00
_cell.angle_gamma   90.00
#
_symmetry.space_group_name_H-M   'P 1'
#
loop_
_entity.id
_entity.type
_entity.pdbx_description
1 polymer ?
#
loop_
_entity_poly.entity_id
_entity_poly.type
_entity_poly.pdbx_seq_one_letter_code
_entity_poly.pdbx_strand_id
1 'polypeptide(L)'
;MGGFGVTHSWCWAFIILFWMSGLDTVYGNLIRKNVDTLTPDEILNLQIALRNMQDDDGATGYQAISAYHGEPADCKAADGSEIVCCLHGMPTFPMWHRLYMVQFEQAITAHGATLGIPYWDWTKPMSHLPELVQHPLFIDPSGQKAKKNVFYSGEIKFENRVTARAVDARLYEASKEGQKNFLLEGVLNALEHEDYCHFEVQLEVAHNPIHYLVGGRFTHSMSSLEYTSYDPLFFLHHSNVERQFALWQALQKHRGLSTRPNCGLNLFHSPMEPFGRDSNPFPLTKDNAKPSSLFEYDHLGYEYDDLTLNGMSIEELETLLKERKSKARAYANFRLGGIKTSANVRIKLCIPTKDKRQSDNCDNDAGQFFILGGVHEMPWDFAYPYLHEITDTVNSLGLKLDSNYYVTAEVTAINGTLMPSEVIPYPTVTYVPPRGFEDIDMVNMDTSHLQFRKDVNTLTTEEEYELRVAMERFMSDKSINGYQALAEFHGLPAKCPRPDALNRVACCIHGMATFPHWHRLVVMQFEDALVARGSPIGVPYWDWTKPFTALPKLLAEETYVDPYTTESKPNPFYQATIEFLKADVHTSRQIDDRLFKQPSKGDHGFLFDGLLLAFEQDDFCDFEVQFEVTHNAIHAWTGGSEPYSMSSLHYTSFDPMFWLHHSQVDRLWAIWQALQIQRGKPYKTYCANSEVYRPMKPFAFEAPLNNNEHTREHSVPTDVYDYQADLHYTYDTLFFGGMSIRELQRHVEEAKSKDRVFAGFLLMGIHTSANVDLYVVAGGNEFSVGSIAILGGSKEMSWRFDRVYKHEITHALEALGVDKFAEYTLRVDIKDVNGTALPPTTIPAPIVIFVPGHGDFDVKFDEQHRSRKNADSMTKSEMDDLRKAMAAFAADKAVTGHQQVAAFHGSTKWCPSPDAAQKYACCHHGMATFPHWHRLITLNFENGLRRNGYTGGIPYWDWTRPIEALPALVLEEQYTDSHGESHPNPFYSGAIDEAGAATSRAPSENLYENLNLESIPNWLMRSFMLLKKEDFCDFEVQFEVAHNHIHALVGGTEAFSMSSLEYSAFDPIFMLHHSNVDRIWATWQALQKFEENPTIRPIVPSNCFVNQCLRLVSQVISTQMQ
;
A
#
# COMPACT_ATOMS: atom_id res chain seq x y z
N MET A 1 75.86 9.60 20.94
CA MET A 1 76.58 10.67 20.20
C MET A 1 75.52 11.51 19.50
N GLY A 2 75.24 12.77 19.78
CA GLY A 2 75.49 13.69 20.89
C GLY A 2 74.38 14.74 20.73
N GLY A 3 73.66 15.07 21.80
CA GLY A 3 72.54 16.02 21.75
C GLY A 3 72.98 17.48 21.78
N PHE A 4 72.04 18.40 21.58
CA PHE A 4 71.77 19.58 22.44
C PHE A 4 70.60 20.44 21.88
N GLY A 5 69.53 20.57 22.68
CA GLY A 5 69.15 21.83 23.32
C GLY A 5 68.66 23.05 22.51
N VAL A 6 67.33 23.20 22.45
CA VAL A 6 66.49 24.40 22.73
C VAL A 6 67.13 25.81 22.68
N THR A 7 66.59 26.72 21.84
CA THR A 7 65.91 28.00 22.20
C THR A 7 65.90 29.04 21.05
N HIS A 8 64.76 29.73 20.92
CA HIS A 8 64.52 31.04 20.27
C HIS A 8 64.69 31.21 18.75
N SER A 9 63.56 31.30 18.03
CA SER A 9 63.27 32.41 17.10
C SER A 9 61.84 32.31 16.53
N TRP A 10 60.86 32.97 17.17
CA TRP A 10 59.57 33.33 16.56
C TRP A 10 59.21 34.72 17.03
N CYS A 11 59.60 35.74 16.25
CA CYS A 11 59.23 37.12 16.52
C CYS A 11 59.20 37.95 15.23
N TRP A 12 58.43 37.56 14.22
CA TRP A 12 58.06 38.42 13.08
C TRP A 12 56.72 37.95 12.48
N ALA A 13 55.61 38.26 13.16
CA ALA A 13 54.25 38.23 12.59
C ALA A 13 53.28 38.96 13.55
N PHE A 14 53.37 40.29 13.64
CA PHE A 14 52.43 41.08 14.46
C PHE A 14 51.93 42.36 13.77
N ILE A 15 52.09 42.48 12.45
CA ILE A 15 51.54 43.58 11.66
C ILE A 15 51.04 42.94 10.37
N ILE A 16 49.80 43.23 9.97
CA ILE A 16 48.97 42.55 8.94
C ILE A 16 48.00 41.47 9.52
N LEU A 17 47.35 41.78 10.66
CA LEU A 17 46.12 41.08 11.08
C LEU A 17 45.09 42.04 11.71
N PHE A 18 45.22 43.34 11.43
CA PHE A 18 44.38 44.39 12.05
C PHE A 18 43.49 45.15 11.05
N TRP A 19 43.30 44.64 9.82
CA TRP A 19 42.53 45.35 8.78
C TRP A 19 41.56 44.49 7.96
N MET A 20 41.19 43.30 8.44
CA MET A 20 40.09 42.48 7.86
C MET A 20 39.29 41.72 8.94
N SER A 21 39.03 42.36 10.08
CA SER A 21 38.12 41.86 11.13
C SER A 21 37.16 42.98 11.56
N GLY A 22 36.46 43.53 10.58
CA GLY A 22 35.33 44.43 10.80
C GLY A 22 34.09 43.76 10.24
N LEU A 23 33.09 43.54 11.12
CA LEU A 23 31.77 42.92 10.91
C LEU A 23 31.63 41.45 11.32
N ASP A 24 32.03 41.10 12.55
CA ASP A 24 31.34 40.07 13.32
C ASP A 24 30.80 40.74 14.60
N THR A 25 29.59 41.28 14.52
CA THR A 25 28.83 41.62 15.73
C THR A 25 28.30 40.34 16.32
N VAL A 26 29.00 39.82 17.33
CA VAL A 26 28.50 38.79 18.26
C VAL A 26 27.34 39.38 19.05
N TYR A 27 26.11 39.17 18.58
CA TYR A 27 24.91 39.21 19.42
C TYR A 27 24.65 37.77 19.90
N GLY A 28 24.53 37.57 21.22
CA GLY A 28 24.15 36.25 21.76
C GLY A 28 22.73 35.85 21.35
N ASN A 29 22.39 34.56 21.45
CA ASN A 29 21.06 34.05 21.11
C ASN A 29 19.96 34.81 21.87
N LEU A 30 18.91 35.22 21.14
CA LEU A 30 17.71 35.81 21.73
C LEU A 30 16.91 34.74 22.48
N ILE A 31 16.57 35.00 23.73
CA ILE A 31 15.78 34.06 24.54
C ILE A 31 14.30 34.39 24.35
N ARG A 32 13.50 33.41 23.93
CA ARG A 32 12.04 33.46 23.94
C ARG A 32 11.54 32.90 25.27
N LYS A 33 10.93 33.76 26.08
CA LYS A 33 10.40 33.40 27.41
C LYS A 33 8.89 33.21 27.40
N ASN A 34 8.39 32.51 28.40
CA ASN A 34 6.95 32.46 28.64
C ASN A 34 6.42 33.87 28.97
N VAL A 35 5.30 34.28 28.37
CA VAL A 35 4.65 35.58 28.62
C VAL A 35 4.37 35.80 30.11
N ASP A 36 4.01 34.75 30.84
CA ASP A 36 3.64 34.84 32.26
C ASP A 36 4.85 35.01 33.20
N THR A 37 6.07 34.77 32.71
CA THR A 37 7.32 34.88 33.50
C THR A 37 8.12 36.16 33.18
N LEU A 38 7.56 37.04 32.35
CA LEU A 38 8.20 38.31 32.00
C LEU A 38 8.25 39.25 33.20
N THR A 39 9.41 39.87 33.39
CA THR A 39 9.60 40.93 34.39
C THR A 39 8.97 42.25 33.92
N PRO A 40 8.61 43.16 34.84
CA PRO A 40 8.09 44.48 34.46
C PRO A 40 9.02 45.27 33.53
N ASP A 41 10.34 45.12 33.69
CA ASP A 41 11.34 45.78 32.85
C ASP A 41 11.38 45.18 31.43
N GLU A 42 11.28 43.85 31.30
CA GLU A 42 11.16 43.16 30.01
C GLU A 42 9.86 43.59 29.29
N ILE A 43 8.72 43.66 30.02
CA ILE A 43 7.45 44.14 29.48
C ILE A 43 7.58 45.58 28.98
N LEU A 44 8.21 46.47 29.77
CA LEU A 44 8.42 47.86 29.38
C LEU A 44 9.29 47.97 28.13
N ASN A 45 10.36 47.18 28.03
CA ASN A 45 11.23 47.14 26.85
C ASN A 45 10.45 46.70 25.60
N LEU A 46 9.70 45.59 25.68
CA LEU A 46 8.86 45.11 24.57
C LEU A 46 7.78 46.12 24.16
N GLN A 47 7.13 46.78 25.13
CA GLN A 47 6.14 47.82 24.87
C GLN A 47 6.73 49.04 24.14
N ILE A 48 7.97 49.41 24.43
CA ILE A 48 8.65 50.51 23.75
C ILE A 48 9.11 50.08 22.36
N ALA A 49 9.76 48.92 22.24
CA ALA A 49 10.27 48.41 20.98
C ALA A 49 9.16 48.18 19.94
N LEU A 50 8.07 47.52 20.34
CA LEU A 50 6.93 47.29 19.43
C LEU A 50 6.22 48.60 19.06
N ARG A 51 6.18 49.60 19.96
CA ARG A 51 5.64 50.93 19.63
C ARG A 51 6.49 51.61 18.56
N ASN A 52 7.81 51.60 18.74
CA ASN A 52 8.74 52.15 17.75
C ASN A 52 8.59 51.45 16.39
N MET A 53 8.39 50.12 16.39
CA MET A 53 8.15 49.35 15.16
C MET A 53 6.78 49.64 14.53
N GLN A 54 5.73 49.93 15.31
CA GLN A 54 4.41 50.34 14.79
C GLN A 54 4.44 51.74 14.15
N ASP A 55 5.30 52.62 14.67
CA ASP A 55 5.52 53.98 14.16
C ASP A 55 6.43 54.00 12.90
N ASP A 56 7.10 52.89 12.56
CA ASP A 56 7.92 52.76 11.35
C ASP A 56 7.06 52.41 10.12
N ASP A 57 7.18 53.23 9.07
CA ASP A 57 6.53 53.03 7.77
C ASP A 57 7.45 52.30 6.76
N GLY A 58 8.69 52.01 7.13
CA GLY A 58 9.67 51.28 6.32
C GLY A 58 9.41 49.77 6.27
N ALA A 59 10.26 49.06 5.52
CA ALA A 59 10.17 47.60 5.37
C ALA A 59 10.41 46.82 6.69
N THR A 60 11.02 47.48 7.68
CA THR A 60 11.23 46.96 9.05
C THR A 60 10.06 47.23 10.00
N GLY A 61 9.08 48.02 9.57
CA GLY A 61 7.94 48.42 10.38
C GLY A 61 6.85 47.36 10.47
N TYR A 62 6.00 47.46 11.50
CA TYR A 62 4.98 46.46 11.82
C TYR A 62 4.04 46.15 10.66
N GLN A 63 3.65 47.17 9.90
CA GLN A 63 2.71 47.01 8.78
C GLN A 63 3.32 46.21 7.63
N ALA A 64 4.57 46.48 7.28
CA ALA A 64 5.27 45.77 6.22
C ALA A 64 5.48 44.30 6.58
N ILE A 65 5.83 44.02 7.84
CA ILE A 65 6.00 42.66 8.33
C ILE A 65 4.65 41.92 8.40
N SER A 66 3.59 42.53 8.95
CA SER A 66 2.25 41.92 9.02
C SER A 66 1.69 41.55 7.64
N ALA A 67 2.00 42.34 6.60
CA ALA A 67 1.60 42.08 5.21
C ALA A 67 2.27 40.84 4.59
N TYR A 68 3.28 40.23 5.22
CA TYR A 68 3.92 39.02 4.69
C TYR A 68 3.03 37.78 4.76
N HIS A 69 2.06 37.74 5.68
CA HIS A 69 1.25 36.54 5.95
C HIS A 69 -0.10 36.56 5.22
N GLY A 70 -0.93 37.57 5.49
CA GLY A 70 -2.31 37.66 4.99
C GLY A 70 -2.48 38.72 3.90
N GLU A 71 -3.43 39.63 4.11
CA GLU A 71 -3.71 40.75 3.22
C GLU A 71 -2.72 41.92 3.41
N PRO A 72 -2.37 42.68 2.35
CA PRO A 72 -2.78 42.47 0.96
C PRO A 72 -2.12 41.24 0.32
N ALA A 73 -2.90 40.44 -0.40
CA ALA A 73 -2.40 39.29 -1.16
C ALA A 73 -1.40 39.73 -2.25
N ASP A 74 -0.15 39.28 -2.14
CA ASP A 74 0.95 39.66 -3.06
C ASP A 74 1.72 38.43 -3.60
N CYS A 75 1.19 37.24 -3.37
CA CYS A 75 1.70 35.99 -3.93
C CYS A 75 0.77 35.50 -5.05
N LYS A 76 1.25 34.54 -5.85
CA LYS A 76 0.49 34.01 -6.99
C LYS A 76 0.39 32.50 -6.94
N ALA A 77 -0.83 32.00 -7.17
CA ALA A 77 -1.06 30.58 -7.37
C ALA A 77 -0.56 30.12 -8.74
N ALA A 78 -0.55 28.80 -8.95
CA ALA A 78 -0.13 28.19 -10.22
C ALA A 78 -1.00 28.62 -11.43
N ASP A 79 -2.26 28.97 -11.19
CA ASP A 79 -3.19 29.48 -12.21
C ASP A 79 -3.07 30.99 -12.47
N GLY A 80 -2.19 31.68 -11.73
CA GLY A 80 -1.94 33.12 -11.83
C GLY A 80 -2.85 34.00 -10.99
N SER A 81 -3.78 33.43 -10.20
CA SER A 81 -4.60 34.19 -9.24
C SER A 81 -3.77 34.75 -8.08
N GLU A 82 -4.18 35.90 -7.55
CA GLU A 82 -3.58 36.49 -6.35
C GLU A 82 -3.98 35.68 -5.12
N ILE A 83 -2.98 35.28 -4.34
CA ILE A 83 -3.14 34.53 -3.10
C ILE A 83 -2.32 35.16 -1.98
N VAL A 84 -2.73 34.90 -0.75
CA VAL A 84 -1.92 35.19 0.44
C VAL A 84 -0.59 34.42 0.39
N CYS A 85 0.46 34.99 0.96
CA CYS A 85 1.80 34.43 0.89
C CYS A 85 2.08 33.35 1.96
N CYS A 86 1.30 33.32 3.03
CA CYS A 86 1.42 32.29 4.04
C CYS A 86 1.09 30.89 3.50
N LEU A 87 1.86 29.90 3.95
CA LEU A 87 1.66 28.50 3.57
C LEU A 87 0.91 27.76 4.68
N HIS A 88 -0.28 27.25 4.35
CA HIS A 88 -1.16 26.47 5.22
C HIS A 88 -1.62 25.21 4.49
N GLY A 89 -1.90 24.14 5.22
CA GLY A 89 -2.33 22.87 4.64
C GLY A 89 -1.22 22.08 3.94
N MET A 90 0.05 22.40 4.22
CA MET A 90 1.20 21.87 3.51
C MET A 90 2.35 21.57 4.46
N PRO A 91 3.22 20.57 4.18
CA PRO A 91 4.39 20.25 5.00
C PRO A 91 5.38 21.42 5.24
N THR A 92 5.25 22.52 4.50
CA THR A 92 6.04 23.76 4.69
C THR A 92 5.48 24.70 5.77
N PHE A 93 4.27 24.45 6.28
CA PHE A 93 3.58 25.31 7.26
C PHE A 93 4.46 25.64 8.48
N PRO A 94 5.07 24.65 9.18
CA PRO A 94 5.90 24.95 10.35
C PRO A 94 7.13 25.79 10.01
N MET A 95 7.78 25.54 8.86
CA MET A 95 8.98 26.27 8.45
C MET A 95 8.68 27.71 8.05
N TRP A 96 7.57 27.94 7.34
CA TRP A 96 7.16 29.29 6.95
C TRP A 96 6.92 30.14 8.20
N HIS A 97 6.18 29.61 9.17
CA HIS A 97 5.89 30.31 10.42
C HIS A 97 7.14 30.44 11.32
N ARG A 98 8.04 29.44 11.35
CA ARG A 98 9.36 29.55 12.01
C ARG A 98 10.13 30.77 11.52
N LEU A 99 10.29 30.89 10.21
CA LEU A 99 11.02 32.00 9.60
C LEU A 99 10.28 33.33 9.76
N TYR A 100 8.95 33.32 9.74
CA TYR A 100 8.15 34.51 9.99
C TYR A 100 8.33 35.04 11.42
N MET A 101 8.44 34.14 12.40
CA MET A 101 8.78 34.53 13.77
C MET A 101 10.17 35.17 13.85
N VAL A 102 11.17 34.62 13.15
CA VAL A 102 12.51 35.23 13.07
C VAL A 102 12.46 36.59 12.39
N GLN A 103 11.70 36.74 11.31
CA GLN A 103 11.53 38.02 10.62
C GLN A 103 10.98 39.10 11.55
N PHE A 104 9.93 38.78 12.32
CA PHE A 104 9.35 39.69 13.31
C PHE A 104 10.32 39.99 14.45
N GLU A 105 11.06 38.99 14.91
CA GLU A 105 12.02 39.10 16.00
C GLU A 105 13.22 40.00 15.62
N GLN A 106 13.75 39.85 14.41
CA GLN A 106 14.77 40.77 13.87
C GLN A 106 14.23 42.21 13.75
N ALA A 107 12.97 42.36 13.31
CA ALA A 107 12.32 43.66 13.23
C ALA A 107 12.17 44.33 14.60
N ILE A 108 11.67 43.63 15.61
CA ILE A 108 11.48 44.23 16.94
C ILE A 108 12.83 44.50 17.64
N THR A 109 13.86 43.68 17.41
CA THR A 109 15.23 43.92 17.90
C THR A 109 15.86 45.15 17.25
N ALA A 110 15.64 45.37 15.94
CA ALA A 110 16.08 46.61 15.27
C ALA A 110 15.48 47.88 15.89
N HIS A 111 14.35 47.73 16.60
CA HIS A 111 13.64 48.80 17.30
C HIS A 111 13.91 48.84 18.82
N GLY A 112 14.89 48.06 19.31
CA GLY A 112 15.40 48.13 20.67
C GLY A 112 14.91 47.03 21.63
N ALA A 113 14.28 45.97 21.14
CA ALA A 113 13.95 44.82 21.98
C ALA A 113 15.22 44.06 22.41
N THR A 114 15.32 43.75 23.70
CA THR A 114 16.44 42.98 24.28
C THR A 114 16.12 41.50 24.45
N LEU A 115 14.86 41.11 24.28
CA LEU A 115 14.37 39.75 24.42
C LEU A 115 13.81 39.28 23.07
N GLY A 116 13.84 37.97 22.84
CA GLY A 116 13.06 37.36 21.77
C GLY A 116 11.56 37.50 22.02
N ILE A 117 10.76 37.22 21.00
CA ILE A 117 9.31 37.31 21.11
C ILE A 117 8.77 36.22 22.05
N PRO A 118 8.07 36.59 23.14
CA PRO A 118 7.67 35.63 24.15
C PRO A 118 6.58 34.69 23.63
N TYR A 119 6.51 33.48 24.18
CA TYR A 119 5.48 32.50 23.84
C TYR A 119 4.38 32.48 24.90
N TRP A 120 3.13 32.36 24.45
CA TRP A 120 2.00 32.14 25.33
C TRP A 120 1.64 30.65 25.38
N ASP A 121 1.88 30.03 26.54
CA ASP A 121 1.62 28.61 26.76
C ASP A 121 0.12 28.33 26.99
N TRP A 122 -0.64 28.25 25.89
CA TRP A 122 -2.07 28.01 25.90
C TRP A 122 -2.48 26.55 26.16
N THR A 123 -1.53 25.62 26.35
CA THR A 123 -1.84 24.25 26.80
C THR A 123 -2.06 24.18 28.31
N LYS A 124 -1.75 25.27 29.03
CA LYS A 124 -2.09 25.44 30.44
C LYS A 124 -3.51 26.00 30.61
N PRO A 125 -4.21 25.61 31.70
CA PRO A 125 -5.48 26.21 32.05
C PRO A 125 -5.37 27.74 32.21
N MET A 126 -6.35 28.47 31.66
CA MET A 126 -6.44 29.92 31.63
C MET A 126 -7.85 30.43 31.99
N SER A 127 -7.94 31.59 32.64
CA SER A 127 -9.20 32.26 32.98
C SER A 127 -9.40 33.59 32.24
N HIS A 128 -8.33 34.11 31.64
CA HIS A 128 -8.29 35.32 30.83
C HIS A 128 -7.11 35.21 29.83
N LEU A 129 -7.08 36.08 28.82
CA LEU A 129 -5.90 36.23 27.95
C LEU A 129 -4.67 36.70 28.78
N PRO A 130 -3.44 36.51 28.30
CA PRO A 130 -2.24 36.95 29.02
C PRO A 130 -2.32 38.43 29.40
N GLU A 131 -1.84 38.78 30.60
CA GLU A 131 -1.93 40.14 31.15
C GLU A 131 -1.35 41.19 30.18
N LEU A 132 -0.29 40.83 29.45
CA LEU A 132 0.36 41.65 28.43
C LEU A 132 -0.60 42.18 27.36
N VAL A 133 -1.64 41.41 27.03
CA VAL A 133 -2.59 41.72 25.94
C VAL A 133 -4.01 42.00 26.43
N GLN A 134 -4.25 41.92 27.74
CA GLN A 134 -5.59 41.96 28.34
C GLN A 134 -6.19 43.36 28.38
N HIS A 135 -5.37 44.37 28.68
CA HIS A 135 -5.83 45.74 28.89
C HIS A 135 -5.45 46.67 27.72
N PRO A 136 -6.34 47.57 27.27
CA PRO A 136 -6.07 48.50 26.17
C PRO A 136 -5.06 49.60 26.52
N LEU A 137 -4.76 49.76 27.81
CA LEU A 137 -3.84 50.75 28.33
C LEU A 137 -2.71 50.06 29.08
N PHE A 138 -1.49 50.51 28.83
CA PHE A 138 -0.29 50.14 29.57
C PHE A 138 0.12 51.28 30.51
N ILE A 139 0.43 50.94 31.75
CA ILE A 139 0.83 51.90 32.79
C ILE A 139 2.35 51.79 32.97
N ASP A 140 3.06 52.85 32.59
CA ASP A 140 4.51 52.95 32.72
C ASP A 140 4.93 53.07 34.20
N PRO A 141 5.84 52.21 34.72
CA PRO A 141 6.33 52.27 36.09
C PRO A 141 6.99 53.62 36.47
N SER A 142 7.50 54.38 35.50
CA SER A 142 8.14 55.68 35.72
C SER A 142 7.16 56.84 35.95
N GLY A 143 5.86 56.60 35.75
CA GLY A 143 4.76 57.46 36.21
C GLY A 143 4.50 58.72 35.36
N GLN A 144 3.36 58.74 34.67
CA GLN A 144 2.25 59.70 34.91
C GLN A 144 1.15 59.70 33.82
N LYS A 145 1.28 58.98 32.70
CA LYS A 145 0.20 58.84 31.70
C LYS A 145 0.06 57.41 31.19
N ALA A 146 -1.17 56.89 31.23
CA ALA A 146 -1.51 55.65 30.55
C ALA A 146 -1.35 55.83 29.03
N LYS A 147 -0.64 54.91 28.37
CA LYS A 147 -0.46 54.88 26.91
C LYS A 147 -1.27 53.73 26.33
N LYS A 148 -1.61 53.81 25.03
CA LYS A 148 -2.17 52.67 24.29
C LYS A 148 -1.21 51.47 24.43
N ASN A 149 -1.76 50.34 24.85
CA ASN A 149 -1.04 49.07 24.90
C ASN A 149 -0.85 48.57 23.46
N VAL A 150 0.40 48.44 23.02
CA VAL A 150 0.71 48.03 21.65
C VAL A 150 0.47 46.56 21.37
N PHE A 151 0.29 45.74 22.41
CA PHE A 151 -0.05 44.31 22.31
C PHE A 151 -1.56 44.03 22.38
N TYR A 152 -2.39 45.04 22.70
CA TYR A 152 -3.84 44.87 22.82
C TYR A 152 -4.52 44.74 21.45
N SER A 153 -4.12 45.57 20.49
CA SER A 153 -4.62 45.55 19.11
C SER A 153 -3.59 46.14 18.15
N GLY A 154 -3.63 45.70 16.89
CA GLY A 154 -2.83 46.27 15.82
C GLY A 154 -3.65 47.13 14.87
N GLU A 155 -2.97 48.04 14.18
CA GLU A 155 -3.56 48.89 13.15
C GLU A 155 -3.40 48.21 11.78
N ILE A 156 -4.36 48.44 10.89
CA ILE A 156 -4.34 47.99 9.49
C ILE A 156 -4.35 49.26 8.65
N LYS A 157 -3.17 49.78 8.30
CA LYS A 157 -3.04 51.11 7.68
C LYS A 157 -3.70 51.18 6.30
N PHE A 158 -3.60 50.13 5.49
CA PHE A 158 -4.11 50.14 4.10
C PHE A 158 -5.65 50.17 4.01
N GLU A 159 -6.37 49.69 5.02
CA GLU A 159 -7.84 49.79 5.10
C GLU A 159 -8.34 50.82 6.13
N ASN A 160 -7.43 51.45 6.86
CA ASN A 160 -7.74 52.34 8.00
C ASN A 160 -8.65 51.66 9.04
N ARG A 161 -8.27 50.45 9.46
CA ARG A 161 -8.96 49.64 10.47
C ARG A 161 -8.03 49.27 11.62
N VAL A 162 -8.58 48.69 12.68
CA VAL A 162 -7.81 48.11 13.79
C VAL A 162 -8.31 46.70 14.03
N THR A 163 -7.42 45.80 14.44
CA THR A 163 -7.83 44.47 14.87
C THR A 163 -8.61 44.55 16.18
N ALA A 164 -9.57 43.67 16.33
CA ALA A 164 -10.30 43.49 17.58
C ALA A 164 -10.53 42.01 17.83
N ARG A 165 -10.62 41.61 19.10
CA ARG A 165 -10.79 40.21 19.50
C ARG A 165 -12.16 40.03 20.15
N ALA A 166 -12.91 39.02 19.70
CA ALA A 166 -14.18 38.62 20.30
C ALA A 166 -14.02 37.22 20.92
N VAL A 167 -13.29 37.16 22.03
CA VAL A 167 -12.86 35.89 22.63
C VAL A 167 -14.06 35.01 22.99
N ASP A 168 -14.08 33.82 22.40
CA ASP A 168 -15.09 32.79 22.61
C ASP A 168 -14.91 32.14 23.98
N ALA A 169 -16.02 31.91 24.70
CA ALA A 169 -16.00 31.33 26.03
C ALA A 169 -15.30 29.96 26.08
N ARG A 170 -15.36 29.19 24.99
CA ARG A 170 -14.76 27.85 24.89
C ARG A 170 -13.25 27.84 25.16
N LEU A 171 -12.55 28.95 24.91
CA LEU A 171 -11.13 29.10 25.21
C LEU A 171 -10.85 28.93 26.72
N TYR A 172 -11.71 29.50 27.56
CA TYR A 172 -11.59 29.42 29.02
C TYR A 172 -12.28 28.17 29.59
N GLU A 173 -13.27 27.63 28.89
CA GLU A 173 -13.94 26.39 29.32
C GLU A 173 -13.02 25.18 29.29
N ALA A 174 -12.07 25.16 28.35
CA ALA A 174 -10.98 24.18 28.30
C ALA A 174 -10.16 24.08 29.61
N SER A 175 -10.31 25.07 30.49
CA SER A 175 -9.52 25.27 31.70
C SER A 175 -10.33 25.07 33.00
N LYS A 176 -11.63 24.74 32.90
CA LYS A 176 -12.49 24.50 34.07
C LYS A 176 -12.18 23.13 34.71
N GLU A 177 -12.12 23.08 36.04
CA GLU A 177 -11.91 21.83 36.79
C GLU A 177 -12.93 20.75 36.38
N GLY A 178 -12.44 19.56 36.04
CA GLY A 178 -13.27 18.42 35.61
C GLY A 178 -13.57 18.37 34.11
N GLN A 179 -13.18 19.38 33.31
CA GLN A 179 -13.24 19.30 31.84
C GLN A 179 -11.86 18.99 31.25
N LYS A 180 -11.84 18.17 30.19
CA LYS A 180 -10.61 17.80 29.48
C LYS A 180 -10.14 19.00 28.65
N ASN A 181 -8.89 19.41 28.80
CA ASN A 181 -8.33 20.51 28.01
C ASN A 181 -8.07 20.03 26.57
N PHE A 182 -8.98 20.33 25.64
CA PHE A 182 -8.86 19.92 24.24
C PHE A 182 -7.64 20.53 23.53
N LEU A 183 -7.11 21.66 24.01
CA LEU A 183 -5.90 22.28 23.46
C LEU A 183 -4.67 21.44 23.80
N LEU A 184 -4.55 20.99 25.05
CA LEU A 184 -3.48 20.08 25.46
C LEU A 184 -3.59 18.74 24.73
N GLU A 185 -4.79 18.17 24.63
CA GLU A 185 -5.00 16.89 23.94
C GLU A 185 -4.66 16.97 22.46
N GLY A 186 -4.99 18.06 21.76
CA GLY A 186 -4.58 18.26 20.36
C GLY A 186 -3.06 18.23 20.19
N VAL A 187 -2.33 18.93 21.07
CA VAL A 187 -0.85 18.95 21.04
C VAL A 187 -0.27 17.59 21.43
N LEU A 188 -0.81 16.92 22.45
CA LEU A 188 -0.37 15.58 22.84
C LEU A 188 -0.56 14.58 21.69
N ASN A 189 -1.70 14.65 20.98
CA ASN A 189 -1.97 13.82 19.81
C ASN A 189 -0.96 14.10 18.68
N ALA A 190 -0.62 15.37 18.43
CA ALA A 190 0.41 15.73 17.46
C ALA A 190 1.78 15.17 17.85
N LEU A 191 2.25 15.41 19.08
CA LEU A 191 3.57 14.97 19.58
C LEU A 191 3.73 13.45 19.66
N GLU A 192 2.63 12.73 19.61
CA GLU A 192 2.60 11.27 19.56
C GLU A 192 3.09 10.72 18.21
N HIS A 193 2.90 11.45 17.11
CA HIS A 193 3.31 10.99 15.78
C HIS A 193 4.83 11.03 15.59
N GLU A 194 5.36 9.94 15.04
CA GLU A 194 6.80 9.74 14.79
C GLU A 194 7.22 10.15 13.37
N ASP A 195 6.26 10.24 12.45
CA ASP A 195 6.42 10.73 11.09
C ASP A 195 6.10 12.22 11.02
N TYR A 196 6.88 12.97 10.22
CA TYR A 196 6.76 14.43 10.16
C TYR A 196 5.40 14.89 9.61
N CYS A 197 4.85 14.22 8.60
CA CYS A 197 3.63 14.65 7.93
C CYS A 197 2.41 14.41 8.80
N HIS A 198 2.39 13.28 9.50
CA HIS A 198 1.33 13.00 10.47
C HIS A 198 1.40 13.97 11.67
N PHE A 199 2.61 14.31 12.12
CA PHE A 199 2.81 15.36 13.12
C PHE A 199 2.31 16.73 12.63
N GLU A 200 2.66 17.11 11.40
CA GLU A 200 2.36 18.43 10.82
C GLU A 200 0.85 18.67 10.69
N VAL A 201 0.10 17.71 10.12
CA VAL A 201 -1.37 17.80 10.00
C VAL A 201 -2.02 18.00 11.38
N GLN A 202 -1.58 17.24 12.37
CA GLN A 202 -2.12 17.31 13.73
C GLN A 202 -1.73 18.61 14.44
N LEU A 203 -0.50 19.07 14.25
CA LEU A 203 0.00 20.34 14.78
C LEU A 203 -0.78 21.51 14.19
N GLU A 204 -0.96 21.54 12.87
CA GLU A 204 -1.71 22.62 12.21
C GLU A 204 -3.17 22.62 12.69
N VAL A 205 -3.84 21.48 12.77
CA VAL A 205 -5.21 21.48 13.33
C VAL A 205 -5.24 21.85 14.82
N ALA A 206 -4.21 21.53 15.60
CA ALA A 206 -4.10 21.92 17.00
C ALA A 206 -3.75 23.40 17.21
N HIS A 207 -3.20 24.10 16.20
CA HIS A 207 -2.92 25.55 16.26
C HIS A 207 -4.16 26.42 15.97
N ASN A 208 -5.01 25.96 15.03
CA ASN A 208 -6.23 26.65 14.59
C ASN A 208 -7.20 27.11 15.71
N PRO A 209 -7.40 26.39 16.83
CA PRO A 209 -8.30 26.82 17.89
C PRO A 209 -8.00 28.22 18.42
N ILE A 210 -6.72 28.60 18.55
CA ILE A 210 -6.36 29.91 19.11
C ILE A 210 -6.77 31.03 18.16
N HIS A 211 -6.50 30.88 16.87
CA HIS A 211 -6.96 31.82 15.84
C HIS A 211 -8.48 32.00 15.88
N TYR A 212 -9.22 30.89 15.81
CA TYR A 212 -10.67 30.90 15.76
C TYR A 212 -11.29 31.48 17.03
N LEU A 213 -10.88 31.00 18.21
CA LEU A 213 -11.49 31.33 19.49
C LEU A 213 -11.11 32.72 19.99
N VAL A 214 -9.92 33.21 19.70
CA VAL A 214 -9.51 34.57 20.08
C VAL A 214 -10.16 35.62 19.17
N GLY A 215 -10.14 35.39 17.85
CA GLY A 215 -10.70 36.33 16.90
C GLY A 215 -12.23 36.41 16.97
N GLY A 216 -12.88 35.25 17.08
CA GLY A 216 -14.34 35.15 17.14
C GLY A 216 -15.02 35.73 15.91
N ARG A 217 -16.21 36.33 16.10
CA ARG A 217 -17.05 36.82 14.98
C ARG A 217 -16.53 38.06 14.27
N PHE A 218 -15.42 38.65 14.70
CA PHE A 218 -14.87 39.84 14.05
C PHE A 218 -14.06 39.48 12.81
N THR A 219 -14.34 40.18 11.72
CA THR A 219 -13.71 39.95 10.41
C THR A 219 -12.23 40.34 10.41
N HIS A 220 -11.89 41.48 11.02
CA HIS A 220 -10.53 41.99 11.15
C HIS A 220 -9.96 41.54 12.50
N SER A 221 -9.64 40.25 12.62
CA SER A 221 -9.18 39.64 13.87
C SER A 221 -8.28 38.43 13.59
N MET A 222 -7.93 37.69 14.65
CA MET A 222 -7.21 36.42 14.51
C MET A 222 -8.02 35.29 13.86
N SER A 223 -9.33 35.45 13.67
CA SER A 223 -10.18 34.36 13.18
C SER A 223 -10.21 34.21 11.67
N SER A 224 -9.59 35.13 10.94
CA SER A 224 -9.43 35.11 9.48
C SER A 224 -7.94 35.19 9.15
N LEU A 225 -7.47 34.36 8.21
CA LEU A 225 -6.06 34.35 7.85
C LEU A 225 -5.62 35.66 7.19
N GLU A 226 -6.56 36.40 6.62
CA GLU A 226 -6.33 37.67 5.95
C GLU A 226 -5.77 38.73 6.90
N TYR A 227 -6.23 38.75 8.15
CA TYR A 227 -5.94 39.83 9.09
C TYR A 227 -5.26 39.36 10.37
N THR A 228 -5.12 38.05 10.57
CA THR A 228 -4.59 37.52 11.83
C THR A 228 -3.19 38.04 12.17
N SER A 229 -2.34 38.27 11.18
CA SER A 229 -0.97 38.76 11.35
C SER A 229 -0.86 40.22 11.82
N TYR A 230 -1.95 40.99 11.70
CA TYR A 230 -2.00 42.35 12.21
C TYR A 230 -2.26 42.40 13.70
N ASP A 231 -2.73 41.32 14.31
CA ASP A 231 -2.95 41.27 15.75
C ASP A 231 -1.66 40.82 16.48
N PRO A 232 -1.10 41.59 17.44
CA PRO A 232 0.16 41.24 18.10
C PRO A 232 0.14 39.89 18.84
N LEU A 233 -1.04 39.38 19.22
CA LEU A 233 -1.18 38.08 19.88
C LEU A 233 -0.87 36.92 18.93
N PHE A 234 -0.94 37.14 17.61
CA PHE A 234 -0.46 36.19 16.59
C PHE A 234 0.98 35.75 16.86
N PHE A 235 1.88 36.71 17.10
CA PHE A 235 3.30 36.42 17.27
C PHE A 235 3.57 35.68 18.59
N LEU A 236 2.82 36.00 19.65
CA LEU A 236 2.89 35.27 20.92
C LEU A 236 2.35 33.83 20.79
N HIS A 237 1.29 33.65 20.00
CA HIS A 237 0.71 32.35 19.71
C HIS A 237 1.68 31.48 18.89
N HIS A 238 2.19 31.98 17.76
CA HIS A 238 3.10 31.23 16.90
C HIS A 238 4.47 31.01 17.54
N SER A 239 4.92 31.87 18.46
CA SER A 239 6.09 31.57 19.29
C SER A 239 5.90 30.29 20.12
N ASN A 240 4.67 29.99 20.57
CA ASN A 240 4.35 28.72 21.26
C ASN A 240 4.17 27.53 20.30
N VAL A 241 3.58 27.74 19.12
CA VAL A 241 3.48 26.69 18.09
C VAL A 241 4.88 26.25 17.62
N GLU A 242 5.77 27.22 17.43
CA GLU A 242 7.18 26.98 17.11
C GLU A 242 7.91 26.25 18.24
N ARG A 243 7.61 26.58 19.50
CA ARG A 243 8.10 25.86 20.68
C ARG A 243 7.63 24.40 20.67
N GLN A 244 6.39 24.13 20.29
CA GLN A 244 5.84 22.77 20.16
C GLN A 244 6.55 22.00 19.03
N PHE A 245 6.88 22.67 17.92
CA PHE A 245 7.70 22.07 16.86
C PHE A 245 9.11 21.74 17.35
N ALA A 246 9.79 22.65 18.05
CA ALA A 246 11.08 22.39 18.67
C ALA A 246 11.03 21.22 19.69
N LEU A 247 9.94 21.11 20.46
CA LEU A 247 9.70 20.00 21.38
C LEU A 247 9.53 18.66 20.64
N TRP A 248 8.79 18.62 19.54
CA TRP A 248 8.68 17.42 18.71
C TRP A 248 10.07 16.97 18.22
N GLN A 249 10.90 17.90 17.77
CA GLN A 249 12.27 17.59 17.32
C GLN A 249 13.13 17.04 18.46
N ALA A 250 12.99 17.59 19.67
CA ALA A 250 13.67 17.08 20.86
C ALA A 250 13.18 15.65 21.24
N LEU A 251 11.88 15.37 21.12
CA LEU A 251 11.32 14.03 21.30
C LEU A 251 11.85 13.05 20.25
N GLN A 252 11.91 13.43 18.98
CA GLN A 252 12.48 12.58 17.93
C GLN A 252 13.95 12.27 18.17
N LYS A 253 14.75 13.26 18.59
CA LYS A 253 16.15 13.04 19.03
C LYS A 253 16.22 12.05 20.19
N HIS A 254 15.32 12.15 21.17
CA HIS A 254 15.23 11.18 22.29
C HIS A 254 14.82 9.78 21.83
N ARG A 255 13.93 9.66 20.83
CA ARG A 255 13.49 8.39 20.23
C ARG A 255 14.56 7.74 19.34
N GLY A 256 15.61 8.46 18.96
CA GLY A 256 16.60 8.01 17.96
C GLY A 256 16.05 8.04 16.53
N LEU A 257 15.02 8.84 16.28
CA LEU A 257 14.38 9.01 14.97
C LEU A 257 14.87 10.30 14.28
N SER A 258 14.67 10.37 12.97
CA SER A 258 15.00 11.56 12.19
C SER A 258 14.13 12.76 12.61
N THR A 259 14.76 13.93 12.76
CA THR A 259 14.08 15.24 12.86
C THR A 259 13.82 15.87 11.49
N ARG A 260 14.39 15.30 10.43
CA ARG A 260 14.27 15.80 9.07
C ARG A 260 12.89 15.47 8.50
N PRO A 261 12.17 16.46 7.94
CA PRO A 261 10.97 16.22 7.16
C PRO A 261 11.22 15.22 6.02
N ASN A 262 10.31 14.25 5.91
CA ASN A 262 10.40 13.15 4.95
C ASN A 262 9.25 13.18 3.91
N CYS A 263 8.44 14.24 3.87
CA CYS A 263 7.45 14.47 2.83
C CYS A 263 7.46 15.93 2.35
N GLY A 264 6.92 16.15 1.15
CA GLY A 264 6.91 17.46 0.51
C GLY A 264 8.31 17.94 0.12
N LEU A 265 9.27 17.04 -0.16
CA LEU A 265 10.67 17.44 -0.42
C LEU A 265 10.78 18.43 -1.59
N ASN A 266 9.97 18.26 -2.62
CA ASN A 266 9.87 19.18 -3.76
C ASN A 266 9.47 20.62 -3.37
N LEU A 267 8.78 20.80 -2.24
CA LEU A 267 8.36 22.11 -1.73
C LEU A 267 9.48 22.83 -0.95
N PHE A 268 10.53 22.12 -0.54
CA PHE A 268 11.56 22.67 0.36
C PHE A 268 12.69 23.42 -0.35
N HIS A 269 12.75 23.37 -1.67
CA HIS A 269 13.85 23.93 -2.47
C HIS A 269 13.57 25.32 -3.04
N SER A 270 12.31 25.78 -2.99
CA SER A 270 11.93 27.12 -3.44
C SER A 270 11.98 28.11 -2.27
N PRO A 271 12.49 29.34 -2.49
CA PRO A 271 12.38 30.40 -1.49
C PRO A 271 10.90 30.66 -1.17
N MET A 272 10.56 30.64 0.11
CA MET A 272 9.23 31.04 0.57
C MET A 272 9.07 32.54 0.40
N GLU A 273 8.02 32.93 -0.31
CA GLU A 273 7.66 34.33 -0.47
C GLU A 273 6.99 34.87 0.81
N PRO A 274 7.22 36.14 1.18
CA PRO A 274 8.08 37.12 0.52
C PRO A 274 9.54 37.16 1.04
N PHE A 275 9.99 36.17 1.82
CA PHE A 275 11.33 36.17 2.43
C PHE A 275 12.46 36.16 1.40
N GLY A 276 12.26 35.50 0.26
CA GLY A 276 13.24 35.43 -0.82
C GLY A 276 13.42 36.73 -1.62
N ARG A 277 12.55 37.74 -1.44
CA ARG A 277 12.55 38.96 -2.26
C ARG A 277 13.74 39.86 -1.98
N ASP A 278 14.10 40.66 -2.99
CA ASP A 278 15.10 41.72 -2.83
C ASP A 278 14.67 42.84 -1.86
N SER A 279 13.37 42.98 -1.63
CA SER A 279 12.81 43.93 -0.67
C SER A 279 12.90 43.48 0.79
N ASN A 280 13.31 42.23 1.08
CA ASN A 280 13.40 41.74 2.45
C ASN A 280 14.52 42.49 3.23
N PRO A 281 14.19 43.17 4.35
CA PRO A 281 15.17 43.98 5.08
C PRO A 281 16.26 43.18 5.81
N PHE A 282 16.07 41.88 6.06
CA PHE A 282 16.98 41.08 6.87
C PHE A 282 17.68 39.99 6.04
N PRO A 283 19.01 40.03 5.88
CA PRO A 283 19.76 38.99 5.19
C PRO A 283 19.56 37.59 5.80
N LEU A 284 19.45 37.50 7.14
CA LEU A 284 19.26 36.23 7.84
C LEU A 284 18.04 35.45 7.33
N THR A 285 16.89 36.10 7.16
CA THR A 285 15.68 35.44 6.68
C THR A 285 15.68 35.27 5.16
N LYS A 286 16.37 36.14 4.42
CA LYS A 286 16.55 36.01 2.96
C LYS A 286 17.43 34.81 2.61
N ASP A 287 18.55 34.64 3.30
CA ASP A 287 19.50 33.54 3.08
C ASP A 287 18.90 32.18 3.50
N ASN A 288 17.98 32.20 4.47
CA ASN A 288 17.26 31.03 4.96
C ASN A 288 15.81 30.94 4.45
N ALA A 289 15.48 31.61 3.34
CA ALA A 289 14.11 31.63 2.80
C ALA A 289 13.64 30.26 2.29
N LYS A 290 14.56 29.33 2.01
CA LYS A 290 14.21 27.97 1.57
C LYS A 290 13.88 27.10 2.80
N PRO A 291 12.75 26.36 2.82
CA PRO A 291 12.42 25.48 3.95
C PRO A 291 13.52 24.47 4.30
N SER A 292 14.31 24.03 3.32
CA SER A 292 15.41 23.08 3.51
C SER A 292 16.49 23.55 4.50
N SER A 293 16.66 24.87 4.71
CA SER A 293 17.60 25.39 5.72
C SER A 293 16.97 25.49 7.10
N LEU A 294 15.65 25.34 7.24
CA LEU A 294 14.91 25.65 8.48
C LEU A 294 14.57 24.41 9.32
N PHE A 295 15.12 23.25 8.97
CA PHE A 295 14.85 22.02 9.72
C PHE A 295 15.37 22.11 11.15
N GLU A 296 16.58 22.61 11.37
CA GLU A 296 17.06 22.91 12.72
C GLU A 296 16.98 24.42 12.96
N TYR A 297 16.76 24.86 14.21
CA TYR A 297 16.57 26.27 14.53
C TYR A 297 17.79 26.95 15.18
N ASP A 298 18.80 26.19 15.60
CA ASP A 298 19.96 26.69 16.37
C ASP A 298 20.71 27.85 15.67
N HIS A 299 20.80 27.81 14.34
CA HIS A 299 21.50 28.83 13.55
C HIS A 299 20.68 30.10 13.31
N LEU A 300 19.40 30.13 13.69
CA LEU A 300 18.50 31.28 13.55
C LEU A 300 18.66 32.31 14.67
N GLY A 301 19.53 32.04 15.66
CA GLY A 301 19.91 33.00 16.69
C GLY A 301 18.89 33.18 17.81
N TYR A 302 18.05 32.18 18.08
CA TYR A 302 17.11 32.18 19.21
C TYR A 302 17.11 30.85 19.97
N GLU A 303 16.70 30.88 21.24
CA GLU A 303 16.48 29.72 22.10
C GLU A 303 15.21 29.91 22.94
N TYR A 304 14.65 28.80 23.44
CA TYR A 304 13.55 28.83 24.42
C TYR A 304 14.10 28.67 25.83
N ASP A 305 13.54 29.41 26.79
CA ASP A 305 13.90 29.26 28.21
C ASP A 305 13.48 27.90 28.80
N ASP A 306 12.40 27.32 28.29
CA ASP A 306 11.86 26.03 28.70
C ASP A 306 11.24 25.29 27.51
N LEU A 307 11.54 24.00 27.34
CA LEU A 307 10.93 23.10 26.33
C LEU A 307 9.99 22.05 26.94
N THR A 308 9.61 22.15 28.21
CA THR A 308 8.67 21.19 28.84
C THR A 308 7.21 21.42 28.41
N LEU A 309 6.42 20.36 28.25
CA LEU A 309 4.97 20.50 28.04
C LEU A 309 4.25 20.37 29.38
N ASN A 310 3.59 21.42 29.84
CA ASN A 310 2.92 21.46 31.14
C ASN A 310 3.80 21.00 32.32
N GLY A 311 5.10 21.32 32.27
CA GLY A 311 6.08 20.96 33.30
C GLY A 311 6.62 19.53 33.22
N MET A 312 6.21 18.73 32.22
CA MET A 312 6.77 17.40 31.97
C MET A 312 8.08 17.51 31.22
N SER A 313 9.11 16.85 31.75
CA SER A 313 10.36 16.61 31.00
C SER A 313 10.10 15.75 29.76
N ILE A 314 11.06 15.72 28.84
CA ILE A 314 10.97 14.92 27.60
C ILE A 314 10.77 13.43 27.92
N GLU A 315 11.43 12.91 28.96
CA GLU A 315 11.31 11.51 29.39
C GLU A 315 9.93 11.18 29.96
N GLU A 316 9.38 12.07 30.79
CA GLU A 316 8.03 11.93 31.35
C GLU A 316 6.96 12.00 30.25
N LEU A 317 7.11 12.95 29.32
CA LEU A 317 6.23 13.11 28.18
C LEU A 317 6.25 11.88 27.28
N GLU A 318 7.43 11.38 26.92
CA GLU A 318 7.56 10.18 26.09
C GLU A 318 6.97 8.94 26.79
N THR A 319 7.13 8.83 28.11
CA THR A 319 6.50 7.75 28.90
C THR A 319 4.97 7.84 28.81
N LEU A 320 4.39 9.02 28.99
CA LEU A 320 2.95 9.25 28.83
C LEU A 320 2.47 8.89 27.42
N LEU A 321 3.18 9.35 26.38
CA LEU A 321 2.81 9.07 24.98
C LEU A 321 2.87 7.57 24.67
N LYS A 322 3.87 6.85 25.17
CA LYS A 322 3.96 5.38 25.05
C LYS A 322 2.81 4.67 25.76
N GLU A 323 2.46 5.10 26.96
CA GLU A 323 1.32 4.53 27.71
C GLU A 323 0.00 4.76 26.97
N ARG A 324 -0.19 5.94 26.37
CA ARG A 324 -1.35 6.25 25.52
C ARG A 324 -1.41 5.34 24.29
N LYS A 325 -0.30 5.19 23.55
CA LYS A 325 -0.17 4.29 22.38
C LYS A 325 -0.47 2.83 22.69
N SER A 326 -0.22 2.37 23.91
CA SER A 326 -0.35 0.94 24.25
C SER A 326 -1.80 0.43 24.28
N LYS A 327 -2.79 1.33 24.35
CA LYS A 327 -4.21 0.99 24.50
C LYS A 327 -4.93 1.00 23.14
N ALA A 328 -6.01 0.24 23.05
CA ALA A 328 -6.93 0.31 21.91
C ALA A 328 -7.61 1.69 21.86
N ARG A 329 -7.75 2.28 20.67
CA ARG A 329 -8.26 3.64 20.48
C ARG A 329 -9.23 3.74 19.31
N ALA A 330 -10.09 4.74 19.37
CA ALA A 330 -10.98 5.10 18.28
C ALA A 330 -10.79 6.58 17.92
N TYR A 331 -10.74 6.87 16.62
CA TYR A 331 -10.55 8.19 16.06
C TYR A 331 -11.66 8.51 15.07
N ALA A 332 -12.08 9.77 15.05
CA ALA A 332 -12.79 10.34 13.92
C ALA A 332 -11.75 10.80 12.88
N ASN A 333 -11.80 10.19 11.69
CA ASN A 333 -10.88 10.42 10.58
C ASN A 333 -11.50 11.42 9.60
N PHE A 334 -10.78 12.53 9.38
CA PHE A 334 -11.20 13.65 8.54
C PHE A 334 -10.22 13.88 7.39
N ARG A 335 -10.80 14.06 6.20
CA ARG A 335 -10.10 14.53 5.00
C ARG A 335 -10.32 16.03 4.88
N LEU A 336 -9.30 16.82 5.19
CA LEU A 336 -9.42 18.28 5.21
C LEU A 336 -8.73 18.92 4.00
N GLY A 337 -9.30 20.04 3.58
CA GLY A 337 -8.80 20.91 2.51
C GLY A 337 -9.31 22.33 2.70
N GLY A 338 -8.81 23.25 1.88
CA GLY A 338 -9.20 24.66 1.91
C GLY A 338 -10.69 24.87 1.57
N ILE A 339 -11.42 25.52 2.48
CA ILE A 339 -12.86 25.80 2.35
C ILE A 339 -13.16 27.30 2.16
N LYS A 340 -12.14 28.13 1.91
CA LYS A 340 -12.22 29.59 1.68
C LYS A 340 -12.76 30.42 2.86
N THR A 341 -12.82 29.83 4.05
CA THR A 341 -13.25 30.49 5.29
C THR A 341 -12.74 29.72 6.49
N SER A 342 -12.54 30.40 7.62
CA SER A 342 -12.41 29.69 8.89
C SER A 342 -13.73 29.05 9.32
N ALA A 343 -13.66 27.87 9.93
CA ALA A 343 -14.83 27.14 10.39
C ALA A 343 -14.54 26.35 11.68
N ASN A 344 -15.60 26.18 12.48
CA ASN A 344 -15.64 25.26 13.60
C ASN A 344 -16.37 23.98 13.17
N VAL A 345 -15.71 22.84 13.36
CA VAL A 345 -16.26 21.52 13.04
C VAL A 345 -16.60 20.81 14.34
N ARG A 346 -17.89 20.57 14.60
CA ARG A 346 -18.35 19.76 15.74
C ARG A 346 -18.54 18.32 15.30
N ILE A 347 -18.03 17.39 16.09
CA ILE A 347 -18.05 15.96 15.79
C ILE A 347 -19.18 15.34 16.59
N LYS A 348 -20.17 14.77 15.90
CA LYS A 348 -21.28 14.03 16.49
C LYS A 348 -21.06 12.53 16.32
N LEU A 349 -21.25 11.78 17.39
CA LEU A 349 -21.24 10.32 17.37
C LEU A 349 -22.66 9.80 17.26
N CYS A 350 -22.89 9.05 16.19
CA CYS A 350 -24.17 8.47 15.82
C CYS A 350 -24.21 6.98 16.09
N ILE A 351 -25.25 6.54 16.81
CA ILE A 351 -25.53 5.13 17.05
C ILE A 351 -26.71 4.71 16.14
N PRO A 352 -26.49 3.80 15.17
CA PRO A 352 -27.54 3.38 14.25
C PRO A 352 -28.74 2.75 14.97
N THR A 353 -29.95 3.11 14.56
CA THR A 353 -31.16 2.38 14.95
C THR A 353 -31.65 1.50 13.78
N LYS A 354 -32.20 0.32 14.08
CA LYS A 354 -32.73 -0.60 13.06
C LYS A 354 -34.12 -0.19 12.53
N ASP A 355 -34.53 1.06 12.70
CA ASP A 355 -35.87 1.52 12.31
C ASP A 355 -35.88 2.27 10.97
N LYS A 356 -37.07 2.37 10.36
CA LYS A 356 -37.24 3.09 9.08
C LYS A 356 -37.36 4.61 9.25
N ARG A 357 -37.26 5.14 10.47
CA ARG A 357 -37.57 6.55 10.80
C ARG A 357 -36.34 7.45 10.81
N GLN A 358 -35.15 6.93 10.49
CA GLN A 358 -33.88 7.67 10.57
C GLN A 358 -33.68 8.26 11.98
N SER A 359 -33.98 7.47 13.01
CA SER A 359 -33.91 7.87 14.41
C SER A 359 -32.53 7.60 15.04
N ASP A 360 -31.48 7.57 14.22
CA ASP A 360 -30.10 7.34 14.68
C ASP A 360 -29.79 8.33 15.81
N ASN A 361 -29.24 7.82 16.91
CA ASN A 361 -28.93 8.65 18.06
C ASN A 361 -27.62 9.39 17.80
N CYS A 362 -27.72 10.59 17.21
CA CYS A 362 -26.61 11.49 16.88
C CYS A 362 -26.46 12.66 17.87
N ASP A 363 -27.18 12.65 19.00
CA ASP A 363 -27.16 13.76 19.96
C ASP A 363 -25.87 13.82 20.80
N ASN A 364 -24.98 12.84 20.64
CA ASN A 364 -23.75 12.70 21.42
C ASN A 364 -22.61 13.52 20.79
N ASP A 365 -22.18 14.61 21.44
CA ASP A 365 -20.95 15.32 21.04
C ASP A 365 -19.72 14.49 21.38
N ALA A 366 -18.88 14.23 20.39
CA ALA A 366 -17.64 13.47 20.53
C ALA A 366 -16.39 14.34 20.55
N GLY A 367 -16.49 15.59 20.09
CA GLY A 367 -15.38 16.53 20.07
C GLY A 367 -15.62 17.71 19.14
N GLN A 368 -14.60 18.57 19.01
CA GLN A 368 -14.60 19.66 18.03
C GLN A 368 -13.16 20.00 17.64
N PHE A 369 -13.00 20.55 16.44
CA PHE A 369 -11.76 21.15 15.98
C PHE A 369 -12.06 22.35 15.07
N PHE A 370 -11.01 23.04 14.64
CA PHE A 370 -11.13 24.30 13.90
C PHE A 370 -10.28 24.26 12.64
N ILE A 371 -10.75 24.94 11.62
CA ILE A 371 -10.05 25.17 10.36
C ILE A 371 -9.87 26.68 10.24
N LEU A 372 -8.64 27.10 9.96
CA LEU A 372 -8.32 28.48 9.61
C LEU A 372 -8.36 28.61 8.08
N GLY A 373 -9.01 29.65 7.57
CA GLY A 373 -9.19 29.83 6.14
C GLY A 373 -9.59 31.26 5.76
N GLY A 374 -9.54 31.55 4.47
CA GLY A 374 -9.77 32.89 3.94
C GLY A 374 -10.04 32.90 2.43
N VAL A 375 -10.49 34.05 1.92
CA VAL A 375 -10.96 34.20 0.53
C VAL A 375 -9.83 33.98 -0.47
N HIS A 376 -8.69 34.63 -0.26
CA HIS A 376 -7.50 34.52 -1.11
C HIS A 376 -6.52 33.45 -0.61
N GLU A 377 -6.99 32.46 0.15
CA GLU A 377 -6.13 31.36 0.60
C GLU A 377 -5.61 30.55 -0.59
N MET A 378 -4.36 30.08 -0.47
CA MET A 378 -3.81 29.08 -1.39
C MET A 378 -4.67 27.81 -1.33
N PRO A 379 -5.08 27.21 -2.46
CA PRO A 379 -5.74 25.91 -2.43
C PRO A 379 -4.83 24.86 -1.81
N TRP A 380 -5.35 24.09 -0.87
CA TRP A 380 -4.60 23.06 -0.17
C TRP A 380 -5.49 21.88 0.18
N ASP A 381 -4.86 20.71 0.29
CA ASP A 381 -5.44 19.46 0.74
C ASP A 381 -4.36 18.70 1.50
N PHE A 382 -4.65 18.25 2.72
CA PHE A 382 -3.68 17.44 3.44
C PHE A 382 -3.49 16.09 2.75
N ALA A 383 -2.23 15.67 2.66
CA ALA A 383 -1.84 14.37 2.12
C ALA A 383 -2.24 13.17 3.01
N TYR A 384 -2.47 13.44 4.30
CA TYR A 384 -2.82 12.44 5.31
C TYR A 384 -4.06 12.90 6.09
N PRO A 385 -4.83 11.97 6.66
CA PRO A 385 -6.05 12.32 7.37
C PRO A 385 -5.74 12.96 8.73
N TYR A 386 -6.58 13.92 9.13
CA TYR A 386 -6.61 14.39 10.51
C TYR A 386 -7.40 13.39 11.37
N LEU A 387 -6.77 12.90 12.44
CA LEU A 387 -7.35 11.93 13.37
C LEU A 387 -7.67 12.61 14.70
N HIS A 388 -8.95 12.72 15.04
CA HIS A 388 -9.41 13.24 16.34
C HIS A 388 -9.81 12.09 17.27
N GLU A 389 -9.17 11.97 18.44
CA GLU A 389 -9.44 10.87 19.36
C GLU A 389 -10.85 10.99 19.99
N ILE A 390 -11.67 9.95 19.83
CA ILE A 390 -13.04 9.85 20.36
C ILE A 390 -13.24 8.69 21.35
N THR A 391 -12.15 7.99 21.70
CA THR A 391 -12.12 6.81 22.59
C THR A 391 -12.93 7.00 23.87
N ASP A 392 -12.72 8.12 24.57
CA ASP A 392 -13.38 8.39 25.86
C ASP A 392 -14.90 8.51 25.71
N THR A 393 -15.36 9.18 24.64
CA THR A 393 -16.79 9.35 24.36
C THR A 393 -17.43 8.01 24.05
N VAL A 394 -16.82 7.18 23.20
CA VAL A 394 -17.33 5.84 22.84
C VAL A 394 -17.48 4.98 24.11
N ASN A 395 -16.45 4.96 24.96
CA ASN A 395 -16.48 4.24 26.23
C ASN A 395 -17.54 4.79 27.20
N SER A 396 -17.73 6.12 27.25
CA SER A 396 -18.73 6.76 28.11
C SER A 396 -20.18 6.38 27.74
N LEU A 397 -20.42 6.07 26.46
CA LEU A 397 -21.70 5.58 25.94
C LEU A 397 -21.88 4.07 26.15
N GLY A 398 -20.90 3.36 26.72
CA GLY A 398 -20.95 1.92 26.94
C GLY A 398 -20.81 1.07 25.68
N LEU A 399 -20.29 1.65 24.59
CA LEU A 399 -20.04 0.96 23.33
C LEU A 399 -18.65 0.33 23.31
N LYS A 400 -18.47 -0.76 22.57
CA LYS A 400 -17.12 -1.26 22.26
C LYS A 400 -16.49 -0.42 21.15
N LEU A 401 -15.18 -0.18 21.23
CA LEU A 401 -14.46 0.64 20.26
C LEU A 401 -14.52 0.07 18.82
N ASP A 402 -14.63 -1.25 18.68
CA ASP A 402 -14.70 -1.96 17.40
C ASP A 402 -16.14 -2.15 16.89
N SER A 403 -17.17 -1.72 17.64
CA SER A 403 -18.58 -1.94 17.29
C SER A 403 -19.14 -0.98 16.24
N ASN A 404 -20.38 -1.21 15.81
CA ASN A 404 -21.07 -0.38 14.82
C ASN A 404 -21.55 0.95 15.40
N TYR A 405 -20.81 2.00 15.08
CA TYR A 405 -21.20 3.41 15.23
C TYR A 405 -20.47 4.22 14.15
N TYR A 406 -20.96 5.43 13.88
CA TYR A 406 -20.34 6.31 12.89
C TYR A 406 -20.28 7.75 13.42
N VAL A 407 -19.54 8.59 12.71
CA VAL A 407 -19.38 10.00 13.04
C VAL A 407 -19.98 10.88 11.96
N THR A 408 -20.52 12.02 12.36
CA THR A 408 -20.94 13.10 11.46
C THR A 408 -20.36 14.42 11.92
N ALA A 409 -20.40 15.43 11.05
CA ALA A 409 -19.80 16.72 11.30
C ALA A 409 -20.80 17.87 11.07
N GLU A 410 -20.90 18.77 12.04
CA GLU A 410 -21.60 20.05 11.89
C GLU A 410 -20.57 21.15 11.68
N VAL A 411 -20.57 21.75 10.49
CA VAL A 411 -19.59 22.78 10.10
C VAL A 411 -20.23 24.15 10.24
N THR A 412 -19.74 24.96 11.17
CA THR A 412 -20.18 26.34 11.37
C THR A 412 -19.08 27.29 10.92
N ALA A 413 -19.34 28.12 9.90
CA ALA A 413 -18.41 29.15 9.45
C ALA A 413 -18.17 30.21 10.54
N ILE A 414 -17.05 30.93 10.43
CA ILE A 414 -16.67 31.97 11.41
C ILE A 414 -17.69 33.11 11.52
N ASN A 415 -18.47 33.37 10.47
CA ASN A 415 -19.57 34.34 10.50
C ASN A 415 -20.83 33.85 11.24
N GLY A 416 -20.92 32.55 11.55
CA GLY A 416 -22.02 31.93 12.30
C GLY A 416 -23.02 31.16 11.47
N THR A 417 -22.80 31.12 10.16
CA THR A 417 -23.62 30.36 9.23
C THR A 417 -23.30 28.87 9.38
N LEU A 418 -24.32 28.06 9.57
CA LEU A 418 -24.21 26.61 9.46
C LEU A 418 -24.04 26.26 7.98
N MET A 419 -22.96 25.56 7.65
CA MET A 419 -22.64 25.16 6.29
C MET A 419 -23.25 23.79 5.98
N PRO A 420 -23.51 23.48 4.69
CA PRO A 420 -23.89 22.14 4.27
C PRO A 420 -22.83 21.10 4.70
N SER A 421 -23.27 19.89 5.00
CA SER A 421 -22.36 18.82 5.45
C SER A 421 -21.41 18.35 4.35
N GLU A 422 -21.73 18.61 3.09
CA GLU A 422 -20.91 18.24 1.93
C GLU A 422 -19.66 19.11 1.75
N VAL A 423 -19.52 20.20 2.52
CA VAL A 423 -18.35 21.09 2.47
C VAL A 423 -17.08 20.37 2.92
N ILE A 424 -17.19 19.42 3.83
CA ILE A 424 -16.10 18.53 4.24
C ILE A 424 -16.53 17.10 3.86
N PRO A 425 -15.64 16.29 3.27
CA PRO A 425 -15.93 14.87 3.04
C PRO A 425 -16.41 14.18 4.31
N TYR A 426 -17.38 13.26 4.18
CA TYR A 426 -17.92 12.52 5.32
C TYR A 426 -16.79 11.87 6.14
N PRO A 427 -16.77 12.04 7.48
CA PRO A 427 -15.74 11.45 8.32
C PRO A 427 -15.98 9.96 8.52
N THR A 428 -14.91 9.21 8.75
CA THR A 428 -14.95 7.78 9.07
C THR A 428 -14.47 7.54 10.50
N VAL A 429 -14.74 6.36 11.05
CA VAL A 429 -14.18 5.93 12.33
C VAL A 429 -12.97 5.05 12.07
N THR A 430 -11.81 5.44 12.56
CA THR A 430 -10.59 4.61 12.60
C THR A 430 -10.48 3.95 13.96
N TYR A 431 -10.47 2.63 14.00
CA TYR A 431 -10.12 1.85 15.18
C TYR A 431 -8.64 1.47 15.11
N VAL A 432 -7.90 1.71 16.18
CA VAL A 432 -6.52 1.26 16.33
C VAL A 432 -6.52 0.15 17.39
N PRO A 433 -6.31 -1.12 16.99
CA PRO A 433 -6.26 -2.22 17.94
C PRO A 433 -5.03 -2.10 18.86
N PRO A 434 -5.03 -2.77 20.03
CA PRO A 434 -3.88 -2.75 20.91
C PRO A 434 -2.66 -3.42 20.25
N ARG A 435 -1.45 -3.04 20.68
CA ARG A 435 -0.21 -3.59 20.11
C ARG A 435 -0.16 -5.12 20.26
N GLY A 436 0.15 -5.82 19.16
CA GLY A 436 0.20 -7.28 19.11
C GLY A 436 -1.16 -7.96 18.99
N PHE A 437 -2.20 -7.22 18.59
CA PHE A 437 -3.50 -7.78 18.27
C PHE A 437 -3.45 -8.53 16.93
N GLU A 438 -4.04 -9.72 16.91
CA GLU A 438 -4.25 -10.54 15.72
C GLU A 438 -5.75 -10.76 15.56
N ASP A 439 -6.21 -10.73 14.30
CA ASP A 439 -7.58 -11.12 13.95
C ASP A 439 -7.79 -12.62 14.17
N ILE A 440 -9.06 -13.05 14.22
CA ILE A 440 -9.40 -14.47 14.25
C ILE A 440 -8.89 -15.12 12.96
N ASP A 441 -8.20 -16.25 13.08
CA ASP A 441 -7.74 -17.04 11.93
C ASP A 441 -8.91 -17.47 11.03
N MET A 442 -8.67 -17.51 9.72
CA MET A 442 -9.65 -18.04 8.76
C MET A 442 -10.01 -19.48 9.10
N VAL A 443 -11.28 -19.84 8.95
CA VAL A 443 -11.78 -21.18 9.28
C VAL A 443 -11.20 -22.19 8.29
N ASN A 444 -10.60 -23.26 8.83
CA ASN A 444 -10.18 -24.39 8.00
C ASN A 444 -11.42 -25.10 7.44
N MET A 445 -11.73 -24.84 6.16
CA MET A 445 -12.85 -25.45 5.46
C MET A 445 -12.49 -26.76 4.77
N ASP A 446 -13.49 -27.61 4.62
CA ASP A 446 -13.39 -28.81 3.81
C ASP A 446 -13.48 -28.44 2.32
N THR A 447 -12.47 -28.82 1.53
CA THR A 447 -12.31 -28.37 0.14
C THR A 447 -13.38 -28.92 -0.82
N SER A 448 -14.21 -29.88 -0.39
CA SER A 448 -15.27 -30.48 -1.23
C SER A 448 -16.43 -29.57 -1.58
N HIS A 449 -16.58 -28.45 -0.86
CA HIS A 449 -17.69 -27.51 -1.03
C HIS A 449 -17.27 -26.16 -1.61
N LEU A 450 -16.00 -26.00 -1.98
CA LEU A 450 -15.45 -24.74 -2.49
C LEU A 450 -15.43 -24.72 -4.01
N GLN A 451 -15.84 -23.59 -4.58
CA GLN A 451 -15.61 -23.30 -6.00
C GLN A 451 -14.15 -22.89 -6.24
N PHE A 452 -13.52 -23.41 -7.28
CA PHE A 452 -12.12 -23.13 -7.59
C PHE A 452 -12.00 -22.10 -8.72
N ARG A 453 -11.37 -20.97 -8.41
CA ARG A 453 -10.93 -19.96 -9.39
C ARG A 453 -9.51 -20.29 -9.84
N LYS A 454 -9.31 -20.39 -11.15
CA LYS A 454 -8.04 -20.80 -11.77
C LYS A 454 -7.48 -19.72 -12.68
N ASP A 455 -6.17 -19.72 -12.90
CA ASP A 455 -5.55 -18.87 -13.94
C ASP A 455 -6.11 -19.29 -15.30
N VAL A 456 -6.58 -18.33 -16.10
CA VAL A 456 -7.12 -18.57 -17.46
C VAL A 456 -6.18 -19.40 -18.33
N ASN A 457 -4.86 -19.30 -18.14
CA ASN A 457 -3.87 -20.05 -18.93
C ASN A 457 -3.73 -21.52 -18.49
N THR A 458 -4.37 -21.91 -17.39
CA THR A 458 -4.31 -23.28 -16.83
C THR A 458 -5.59 -24.09 -17.06
N LEU A 459 -6.62 -23.43 -17.60
CA LEU A 459 -7.89 -24.05 -17.96
C LEU A 459 -7.66 -25.12 -19.03
N THR A 460 -8.36 -26.24 -18.91
CA THR A 460 -8.40 -27.24 -19.99
C THR A 460 -9.40 -26.81 -21.07
N THR A 461 -9.29 -27.40 -22.26
CA THR A 461 -10.25 -27.15 -23.36
C THR A 461 -11.69 -27.46 -22.94
N GLU A 462 -11.90 -28.46 -22.09
CA GLU A 462 -13.22 -28.80 -21.53
C GLU A 462 -13.72 -27.69 -20.59
N GLU A 463 -12.89 -27.23 -19.66
CA GLU A 463 -13.25 -26.16 -18.72
C GLU A 463 -13.56 -24.85 -19.44
N GLU A 464 -12.76 -24.48 -20.45
CA GLU A 464 -13.02 -23.30 -21.29
C GLU A 464 -14.36 -23.42 -22.04
N TYR A 465 -14.65 -24.60 -22.60
CA TYR A 465 -15.90 -24.83 -23.31
C TYR A 465 -17.12 -24.77 -22.39
N GLU A 466 -17.07 -25.45 -21.23
CA GLU A 466 -18.18 -25.44 -20.27
C GLU A 466 -18.44 -24.04 -19.71
N LEU A 467 -17.39 -23.27 -19.47
CA LEU A 467 -17.47 -21.87 -19.07
C LEU A 467 -18.10 -20.99 -20.16
N ARG A 468 -17.69 -21.14 -21.43
CA ARG A 468 -18.30 -20.43 -22.58
C ARG A 468 -19.80 -20.74 -22.68
N VAL A 469 -20.20 -22.01 -22.59
CA VAL A 469 -21.62 -22.39 -22.64
C VAL A 469 -22.42 -21.83 -21.46
N ALA A 470 -21.87 -21.83 -20.25
CA ALA A 470 -22.52 -21.23 -19.08
C ALA A 470 -22.71 -19.72 -19.26
N MET A 471 -21.69 -19.03 -19.78
CA MET A 471 -21.73 -17.60 -20.07
C MET A 471 -22.72 -17.25 -21.19
N GLU A 472 -22.79 -18.03 -22.28
CA GLU A 472 -23.79 -17.85 -23.35
C GLU A 472 -25.22 -17.90 -22.80
N ARG A 473 -25.50 -18.88 -21.94
CA ARG A 473 -26.81 -19.02 -21.27
C ARG A 473 -27.08 -17.83 -20.36
N PHE A 474 -26.04 -17.31 -19.68
CA PHE A 474 -26.17 -16.17 -18.78
C PHE A 474 -26.45 -14.85 -19.52
N MET A 475 -25.74 -14.59 -20.61
CA MET A 475 -25.93 -13.42 -21.46
C MET A 475 -27.27 -13.43 -22.21
N SER A 476 -27.76 -14.62 -22.54
CA SER A 476 -29.06 -14.80 -23.20
C SER A 476 -30.25 -14.62 -22.25
N ASP A 477 -30.04 -14.77 -20.95
CA ASP A 477 -31.09 -14.58 -19.95
C ASP A 477 -31.41 -13.08 -19.80
N LYS A 478 -32.66 -12.70 -20.12
CA LYS A 478 -33.15 -11.32 -20.02
C LYS A 478 -33.97 -11.06 -18.75
N SER A 479 -34.01 -12.03 -17.84
CA SER A 479 -34.62 -11.85 -16.52
C SER A 479 -33.74 -10.97 -15.64
N ILE A 480 -34.27 -10.61 -14.46
CA ILE A 480 -33.51 -9.93 -13.40
C ILE A 480 -32.34 -10.76 -12.84
N ASN A 481 -32.24 -12.05 -13.19
CA ASN A 481 -31.11 -12.92 -12.85
C ASN A 481 -30.13 -13.10 -14.02
N GLY A 482 -30.33 -12.36 -15.12
CA GLY A 482 -29.50 -12.39 -16.31
C GLY A 482 -28.32 -11.44 -16.26
N TYR A 483 -27.41 -11.59 -17.22
CA TYR A 483 -26.14 -10.86 -17.27
C TYR A 483 -26.28 -9.35 -17.24
N GLN A 484 -27.22 -8.81 -18.02
CA GLN A 484 -27.42 -7.36 -18.10
C GLN A 484 -27.80 -6.80 -16.72
N ALA A 485 -28.75 -7.44 -16.03
CA ALA A 485 -29.18 -6.99 -14.71
C ALA A 485 -28.01 -6.94 -13.70
N LEU A 486 -27.07 -7.90 -13.79
CA LEU A 486 -25.86 -7.92 -12.97
C LEU A 486 -24.81 -6.89 -13.43
N ALA A 487 -24.55 -6.74 -14.73
CA ALA A 487 -23.64 -5.72 -15.27
C ALA A 487 -24.06 -4.30 -14.81
N GLU A 488 -25.37 -4.05 -14.72
CA GLU A 488 -25.94 -2.81 -14.19
C GLU A 488 -25.74 -2.59 -12.68
N PHE A 489 -25.18 -3.54 -11.91
CA PHE A 489 -24.95 -3.35 -10.46
C PHE A 489 -23.84 -2.35 -10.18
N HIS A 490 -22.86 -2.26 -11.06
CA HIS A 490 -21.65 -1.46 -10.88
C HIS A 490 -21.88 0.02 -11.20
N GLY A 491 -21.94 0.33 -12.50
CA GLY A 491 -21.93 1.68 -13.03
C GLY A 491 -23.31 2.18 -13.42
N LEU A 492 -23.55 2.28 -14.74
CA LEU A 492 -24.85 2.68 -15.29
C LEU A 492 -25.73 1.47 -15.64
N PRO A 493 -27.06 1.62 -15.54
CA PRO A 493 -27.80 2.76 -15.04
C PRO A 493 -27.66 2.94 -13.52
N ALA A 494 -27.51 4.20 -13.09
CA ALA A 494 -27.29 4.57 -11.71
C ALA A 494 -28.47 4.15 -10.79
N LYS A 495 -28.20 3.29 -9.80
CA LYS A 495 -29.18 2.72 -8.87
C LYS A 495 -29.05 3.25 -7.42
N CYS A 496 -27.97 3.98 -7.11
CA CYS A 496 -27.66 4.41 -5.75
C CYS A 496 -27.99 5.89 -5.51
N PRO A 497 -28.47 6.29 -4.31
CA PRO A 497 -28.69 5.46 -3.12
C PRO A 497 -29.93 4.56 -3.20
N ARG A 498 -30.92 4.91 -4.04
CA ARG A 498 -32.05 4.07 -4.43
C ARG A 498 -32.47 4.40 -5.86
N PRO A 499 -33.11 3.49 -6.62
CA PRO A 499 -33.50 3.74 -8.00
C PRO A 499 -34.52 4.87 -8.20
N ASP A 500 -35.25 5.27 -7.15
CA ASP A 500 -36.24 6.36 -7.12
C ASP A 500 -35.66 7.71 -6.64
N ALA A 501 -34.39 7.75 -6.25
CA ALA A 501 -33.75 8.99 -5.80
C ALA A 501 -33.62 10.02 -6.92
N LEU A 502 -33.69 11.31 -6.57
CA LEU A 502 -33.55 12.41 -7.53
C LEU A 502 -32.14 12.43 -8.14
N ASN A 503 -31.12 12.38 -7.28
CA ASN A 503 -29.72 12.35 -7.67
C ASN A 503 -29.22 10.91 -7.50
N ARG A 504 -29.11 10.20 -8.62
CA ARG A 504 -28.58 8.83 -8.66
C ARG A 504 -27.15 8.82 -9.14
N VAL A 505 -26.35 7.97 -8.51
CA VAL A 505 -24.96 7.69 -8.83
C VAL A 505 -24.76 6.18 -9.08
N ALA A 506 -23.63 5.84 -9.68
CA ALA A 506 -23.10 4.48 -9.74
C ALA A 506 -23.02 3.90 -8.32
N CYS A 507 -23.24 2.59 -8.20
CA CYS A 507 -23.30 1.93 -6.90
C CYS A 507 -21.96 1.38 -6.44
N CYS A 508 -21.05 1.09 -7.38
CA CYS A 508 -19.72 0.61 -7.07
C CYS A 508 -18.98 1.59 -6.14
N ILE A 509 -18.32 1.03 -5.13
CA ILE A 509 -17.48 1.78 -4.20
C ILE A 509 -16.08 1.87 -4.81
N HIS A 510 -15.56 3.09 -4.91
CA HIS A 510 -14.20 3.41 -5.39
C HIS A 510 -13.65 4.55 -4.53
N GLY A 511 -12.33 4.65 -4.41
CA GLY A 511 -11.65 5.66 -3.62
C GLY A 511 -11.92 5.52 -2.12
N MET A 512 -12.20 4.30 -1.65
CA MET A 512 -12.63 4.00 -0.28
C MET A 512 -12.19 2.60 0.12
N ALA A 513 -11.88 2.42 1.40
CA ALA A 513 -11.40 1.15 1.95
C ALA A 513 -12.35 -0.05 1.76
N THR A 514 -13.62 0.16 1.39
CA THR A 514 -14.59 -0.90 1.09
C THR A 514 -14.71 -1.25 -0.40
N PHE A 515 -13.87 -0.67 -1.27
CA PHE A 515 -13.69 -1.06 -2.67
C PHE A 515 -13.48 -2.58 -2.84
N PRO A 516 -12.52 -3.24 -2.16
CA PRO A 516 -12.26 -4.65 -2.42
C PRO A 516 -13.40 -5.55 -1.95
N HIS A 517 -14.12 -5.17 -0.88
CA HIS A 517 -15.29 -5.92 -0.40
C HIS A 517 -16.44 -5.88 -1.40
N TRP A 518 -16.71 -4.70 -1.96
CA TRP A 518 -17.79 -4.53 -2.94
C TRP A 518 -17.53 -5.36 -4.20
N HIS A 519 -16.28 -5.31 -4.70
CA HIS A 519 -15.90 -6.05 -5.89
C HIS A 519 -15.78 -7.56 -5.64
N ARG A 520 -15.41 -8.00 -4.44
CA ARG A 520 -15.51 -9.42 -4.05
C ARG A 520 -16.93 -9.96 -4.21
N LEU A 521 -17.93 -9.23 -3.71
CA LEU A 521 -19.33 -9.64 -3.83
C LEU A 521 -19.86 -9.60 -5.26
N VAL A 522 -19.45 -8.64 -6.10
CA VAL A 522 -19.93 -8.60 -7.49
C VAL A 522 -19.40 -9.79 -8.29
N VAL A 523 -18.13 -10.17 -8.05
CA VAL A 523 -17.50 -11.35 -8.68
C VAL A 523 -18.17 -12.63 -8.21
N MET A 524 -18.46 -12.73 -6.91
CA MET A 524 -19.18 -13.87 -6.35
C MET A 524 -20.62 -13.97 -6.91
N GLN A 525 -21.32 -12.85 -7.14
CA GLN A 525 -22.64 -12.89 -7.77
C GLN A 525 -22.61 -13.41 -9.21
N PHE A 526 -21.54 -13.06 -9.94
CA PHE A 526 -21.28 -13.57 -11.27
C PHE A 526 -20.95 -15.08 -11.25
N GLU A 527 -20.15 -15.51 -10.28
CA GLU A 527 -19.80 -16.91 -10.06
C GLU A 527 -21.02 -17.78 -9.78
N ASP A 528 -21.88 -17.38 -8.83
CA ASP A 528 -23.15 -18.06 -8.54
C ASP A 528 -24.03 -18.18 -9.80
N ALA A 529 -24.05 -17.14 -10.64
CA ALA A 529 -24.82 -17.13 -11.88
C ALA A 529 -24.27 -18.10 -12.93
N LEU A 530 -22.95 -18.27 -13.04
CA LEU A 530 -22.32 -19.24 -13.93
C LEU A 530 -22.50 -20.68 -13.43
N VAL A 531 -22.30 -20.92 -12.14
CA VAL A 531 -22.48 -22.24 -11.51
C VAL A 531 -23.93 -22.71 -11.67
N ALA A 532 -24.91 -21.83 -11.43
CA ALA A 532 -26.33 -22.15 -11.64
C ALA A 532 -26.68 -22.51 -13.10
N ARG A 533 -25.80 -22.18 -14.06
CA ARG A 533 -25.97 -22.45 -15.50
C ARG A 533 -25.05 -23.56 -16.02
N GLY A 534 -24.33 -24.22 -15.12
CA GLY A 534 -23.58 -25.45 -15.40
C GLY A 534 -22.07 -25.28 -15.52
N SER A 535 -21.49 -24.17 -15.05
CA SER A 535 -20.02 -24.06 -14.95
C SER A 535 -19.50 -25.00 -13.83
N PRO A 536 -18.48 -25.84 -14.10
CA PRO A 536 -17.87 -26.72 -13.09
C PRO A 536 -16.83 -26.00 -12.22
N ILE A 537 -16.41 -24.80 -12.63
CA ILE A 537 -15.39 -23.99 -11.99
C ILE A 537 -15.96 -22.66 -11.52
N GLY A 538 -15.27 -22.06 -10.56
CA GLY A 538 -15.44 -20.65 -10.23
C GLY A 538 -14.98 -19.74 -11.38
N VAL A 539 -15.20 -18.44 -11.23
CA VAL A 539 -14.79 -17.47 -12.24
C VAL A 539 -13.26 -17.41 -12.34
N PRO A 540 -12.66 -17.74 -13.51
CA PRO A 540 -11.21 -17.77 -13.64
C PRO A 540 -10.63 -16.36 -13.52
N TYR A 541 -9.35 -16.27 -13.18
CA TYR A 541 -8.62 -15.01 -13.08
C TYR A 541 -7.57 -14.91 -14.19
N TRP A 542 -7.35 -13.70 -14.69
CA TRP A 542 -6.24 -13.41 -15.58
C TRP A 542 -5.10 -12.73 -14.81
N ASP A 543 -3.99 -13.44 -14.63
CA ASP A 543 -2.83 -12.92 -13.91
C ASP A 543 -2.01 -11.93 -14.75
N TRP A 544 -2.49 -10.68 -14.80
CA TRP A 544 -1.83 -9.56 -15.47
C TRP A 544 -0.53 -9.09 -14.78
N THR A 545 -0.13 -9.72 -13.68
CA THR A 545 1.16 -9.44 -13.02
C THR A 545 2.33 -10.14 -13.70
N LYS A 546 2.06 -11.22 -14.43
CA LYS A 546 3.03 -11.89 -15.30
C LYS A 546 3.16 -11.10 -16.60
N PRO A 547 4.37 -10.96 -17.18
CA PRO A 547 4.51 -10.35 -18.50
C PRO A 547 3.72 -11.12 -19.58
N PHE A 548 2.99 -10.39 -20.42
CA PHE A 548 2.24 -10.96 -21.55
C PHE A 548 2.38 -10.07 -22.79
N THR A 549 2.18 -10.66 -23.97
CA THR A 549 2.30 -9.99 -25.27
C THR A 549 0.97 -9.80 -25.99
N ALA A 550 -0.08 -10.46 -25.52
CA ALA A 550 -1.44 -10.39 -26.04
C ALA A 550 -2.43 -10.74 -24.92
N LEU A 551 -3.71 -10.41 -25.12
CA LEU A 551 -4.76 -10.86 -24.23
C LEU A 551 -4.92 -12.39 -24.27
N PRO A 552 -5.40 -13.03 -23.18
CA PRO A 552 -5.71 -14.45 -23.16
C PRO A 552 -6.69 -14.83 -24.29
N LYS A 553 -6.51 -16.02 -24.89
CA LYS A 553 -7.36 -16.49 -26.02
C LYS A 553 -8.85 -16.45 -25.71
N LEU A 554 -9.23 -16.81 -24.48
CA LEU A 554 -10.61 -16.74 -23.99
C LEU A 554 -11.23 -15.34 -24.16
N LEU A 555 -10.44 -14.27 -24.04
CA LEU A 555 -10.88 -12.88 -24.17
C LEU A 555 -10.62 -12.28 -25.56
N ALA A 556 -9.66 -12.83 -26.31
CA ALA A 556 -9.16 -12.26 -27.56
C ALA A 556 -9.89 -12.76 -28.83
N GLU A 557 -10.36 -14.01 -28.84
CA GLU A 557 -10.97 -14.62 -30.03
C GLU A 557 -12.43 -14.15 -30.21
N GLU A 558 -12.80 -13.71 -31.41
CA GLU A 558 -14.18 -13.28 -31.74
C GLU A 558 -15.19 -14.44 -31.74
N THR A 559 -14.74 -15.62 -32.14
CA THR A 559 -15.57 -16.82 -32.30
C THR A 559 -14.84 -18.03 -31.75
N TYR A 560 -15.59 -19.05 -31.32
CA TYR A 560 -15.06 -20.36 -30.96
C TYR A 560 -15.83 -21.47 -31.67
N VAL A 561 -15.22 -22.65 -31.79
CA VAL A 561 -15.85 -23.82 -32.41
C VAL A 561 -16.39 -24.74 -31.31
N ASP A 562 -17.68 -25.02 -31.36
CA ASP A 562 -18.31 -26.01 -30.49
C ASP A 562 -17.77 -27.40 -30.86
N PRO A 563 -17.13 -28.14 -29.94
CA PRO A 563 -16.45 -29.38 -30.28
C PRO A 563 -17.40 -30.54 -30.57
N TYR A 564 -18.68 -30.45 -30.18
CA TYR A 564 -19.68 -31.49 -30.42
C TYR A 564 -20.46 -31.25 -31.72
N THR A 565 -20.83 -29.99 -31.98
CA THR A 565 -21.61 -29.63 -33.17
C THR A 565 -20.74 -29.19 -34.35
N THR A 566 -19.46 -28.89 -34.11
CA THR A 566 -18.50 -28.30 -35.07
C THR A 566 -18.92 -26.94 -35.63
N GLU A 567 -19.92 -26.30 -35.02
CA GLU A 567 -20.42 -24.99 -35.39
C GLU A 567 -19.52 -23.88 -34.81
N SER A 568 -19.21 -22.87 -35.63
CA SER A 568 -18.53 -21.66 -35.16
C SER A 568 -19.55 -20.69 -34.57
N LYS A 569 -19.40 -20.37 -33.29
CA LYS A 569 -20.29 -19.48 -32.52
C LYS A 569 -19.54 -18.24 -32.03
N PRO A 570 -20.22 -17.10 -31.82
CA PRO A 570 -19.61 -15.93 -31.19
C PRO A 570 -19.07 -16.28 -29.80
N ASN A 571 -17.86 -15.81 -29.47
CA ASN A 571 -17.30 -16.00 -28.15
C ASN A 571 -17.97 -15.05 -27.15
N PRO A 572 -18.65 -15.56 -26.10
CA PRO A 572 -19.37 -14.72 -25.14
C PRO A 572 -18.44 -13.84 -24.29
N PHE A 573 -17.13 -14.09 -24.30
CA PHE A 573 -16.14 -13.30 -23.58
C PHE A 573 -15.46 -12.18 -24.41
N TYR A 574 -15.77 -12.08 -25.70
CA TYR A 574 -15.16 -11.09 -26.58
C TYR A 574 -15.79 -9.69 -26.42
N GLN A 575 -17.13 -9.62 -26.41
CA GLN A 575 -17.90 -8.38 -26.31
C GLN A 575 -19.28 -8.66 -25.68
N ALA A 576 -19.97 -7.62 -25.22
CA ALA A 576 -21.36 -7.72 -24.80
C ALA A 576 -22.19 -6.52 -25.25
N THR A 577 -23.49 -6.74 -25.45
CA THR A 577 -24.46 -5.67 -25.74
C THR A 577 -24.74 -4.84 -24.47
N ILE A 578 -25.10 -3.56 -24.62
CA ILE A 578 -25.56 -2.69 -23.52
C ILE A 578 -27.04 -2.34 -23.73
N GLU A 579 -27.93 -3.16 -23.15
CA GLU A 579 -29.35 -3.17 -23.55
C GLU A 579 -30.13 -1.90 -23.18
N PHE A 580 -29.79 -1.27 -22.05
CA PHE A 580 -30.56 -0.12 -21.57
C PHE A 580 -30.43 1.13 -22.46
N LEU A 581 -29.40 1.19 -23.33
CA LEU A 581 -29.17 2.32 -24.22
C LEU A 581 -30.10 2.35 -25.45
N LYS A 582 -30.96 1.35 -25.65
CA LYS A 582 -31.95 1.20 -26.76
C LYS A 582 -31.38 1.22 -28.19
N ALA A 583 -30.10 1.51 -28.35
CA ALA A 583 -29.33 1.34 -29.58
C ALA A 583 -28.55 0.02 -29.51
N ASP A 584 -28.21 -0.54 -30.67
CA ASP A 584 -27.44 -1.80 -30.81
C ASP A 584 -25.95 -1.59 -30.45
N VAL A 585 -25.72 -1.10 -29.24
CA VAL A 585 -24.40 -0.71 -28.72
C VAL A 585 -23.76 -1.92 -28.06
N HIS A 586 -22.51 -2.17 -28.42
CA HIS A 586 -21.68 -3.24 -27.88
C HIS A 586 -20.47 -2.64 -27.17
N THR A 587 -19.95 -3.36 -26.18
CA THR A 587 -18.66 -3.04 -25.61
C THR A 587 -17.56 -3.26 -26.65
N SER A 588 -16.52 -2.44 -26.59
CA SER A 588 -15.34 -2.58 -27.45
C SER A 588 -14.08 -2.26 -26.65
N ARG A 589 -12.94 -2.80 -27.10
CA ARG A 589 -11.67 -2.68 -26.42
C ARG A 589 -10.64 -2.12 -27.39
N GLN A 590 -9.98 -1.04 -27.00
CA GLN A 590 -8.83 -0.50 -27.71
C GLN A 590 -7.61 -0.62 -26.80
N ILE A 591 -6.84 -1.69 -27.01
CA ILE A 591 -5.73 -2.01 -26.12
C ILE A 591 -4.59 -1.01 -26.31
N ASP A 592 -4.16 -0.40 -25.21
CA ASP A 592 -3.02 0.51 -25.14
C ASP A 592 -1.71 -0.27 -25.15
N ASP A 593 -0.74 0.17 -25.97
CA ASP A 593 0.57 -0.47 -26.11
C ASP A 593 1.35 -0.56 -24.79
N ARG A 594 1.06 0.32 -23.82
CA ARG A 594 1.66 0.29 -22.48
C ARG A 594 1.42 -1.03 -21.76
N LEU A 595 0.28 -1.68 -22.02
CA LEU A 595 -0.10 -2.94 -21.40
C LEU A 595 0.86 -4.10 -21.74
N PHE A 596 1.42 -4.10 -22.95
CA PHE A 596 2.31 -5.17 -23.44
C PHE A 596 3.81 -4.85 -23.30
N LYS A 597 4.14 -3.73 -22.65
CA LYS A 597 5.53 -3.29 -22.47
C LYS A 597 6.26 -4.30 -21.59
N GLN A 598 7.25 -4.96 -22.20
CA GLN A 598 8.09 -5.93 -21.50
C GLN A 598 9.00 -5.25 -20.46
N PRO A 599 9.30 -5.92 -19.34
CA PRO A 599 10.21 -5.41 -18.33
C PRO A 599 11.61 -5.16 -18.91
N SER A 600 12.26 -4.08 -18.50
CA SER A 600 13.60 -3.72 -18.99
C SER A 600 14.70 -4.61 -18.40
N LYS A 601 14.46 -5.20 -17.22
CA LYS A 601 15.36 -6.16 -16.54
C LYS A 601 14.55 -7.11 -15.66
N GLY A 602 14.81 -8.41 -15.76
CA GLY A 602 14.08 -9.44 -15.00
C GLY A 602 12.65 -9.62 -15.51
N ASP A 603 11.75 -10.10 -14.63
CA ASP A 603 10.36 -10.42 -14.97
C ASP A 603 9.35 -9.38 -14.42
N HIS A 604 9.83 -8.30 -13.80
CA HIS A 604 9.00 -7.32 -13.06
C HIS A 604 8.53 -6.18 -13.97
N GLY A 605 7.24 -6.19 -14.33
CA GLY A 605 6.58 -5.09 -15.05
C GLY A 605 5.95 -4.06 -14.10
N PHE A 606 5.46 -2.95 -14.65
CA PHE A 606 4.80 -1.86 -13.91
C PHE A 606 3.74 -2.36 -12.90
N LEU A 607 2.89 -3.27 -13.36
CA LEU A 607 1.79 -3.83 -12.57
C LEU A 607 2.28 -4.71 -11.42
N PHE A 608 3.39 -5.42 -11.65
CA PHE A 608 4.05 -6.23 -10.62
C PHE A 608 4.62 -5.32 -9.52
N ASP A 609 5.34 -4.27 -9.90
CA ASP A 609 5.98 -3.35 -8.94
C ASP A 609 4.93 -2.59 -8.10
N GLY A 610 3.84 -2.12 -8.74
CA GLY A 610 2.74 -1.47 -8.04
C GLY A 610 2.07 -2.38 -7.00
N LEU A 611 1.86 -3.65 -7.33
CA LEU A 611 1.30 -4.63 -6.38
C LEU A 611 2.30 -5.08 -5.32
N LEU A 612 3.59 -5.17 -5.65
CA LEU A 612 4.62 -5.46 -4.64
C LEU A 612 4.63 -4.34 -3.58
N LEU A 613 4.52 -3.08 -4.00
CA LEU A 613 4.39 -1.94 -3.09
C LEU A 613 3.09 -1.98 -2.28
N ALA A 614 1.98 -2.46 -2.87
CA ALA A 614 0.74 -2.71 -2.12
C ALA A 614 0.94 -3.80 -1.05
N PHE A 615 1.56 -4.93 -1.42
CA PHE A 615 1.84 -6.04 -0.50
C PHE A 615 2.81 -5.67 0.62
N GLU A 616 3.64 -4.66 0.42
CA GLU A 616 4.53 -4.13 1.44
C GLU A 616 3.77 -3.47 2.61
N GLN A 617 2.59 -2.91 2.36
CA GLN A 617 1.87 -2.15 3.39
C GLN A 617 1.27 -3.06 4.45
N ASP A 618 1.44 -2.65 5.71
CA ASP A 618 0.94 -3.37 6.89
C ASP A 618 -0.48 -2.94 7.29
N ASP A 619 -0.83 -1.68 7.06
CA ASP A 619 -2.16 -1.13 7.29
C ASP A 619 -3.07 -1.39 6.08
N PHE A 620 -4.34 -1.72 6.33
CA PHE A 620 -5.29 -2.06 5.28
C PHE A 620 -5.51 -0.90 4.30
N CYS A 621 -5.66 0.34 4.78
CA CYS A 621 -5.96 1.47 3.91
C CYS A 621 -4.72 1.89 3.11
N ASP A 622 -3.52 1.77 3.68
CA ASP A 622 -2.29 1.96 2.90
C ASP A 622 -2.17 0.92 1.77
N PHE A 623 -2.50 -0.35 2.03
CA PHE A 623 -2.59 -1.40 1.01
C PHE A 623 -3.63 -1.05 -0.06
N GLU A 624 -4.84 -0.71 0.36
CA GLU A 624 -6.00 -0.51 -0.50
C GLU A 624 -5.78 0.62 -1.51
N VAL A 625 -5.18 1.74 -1.10
CA VAL A 625 -4.86 2.86 -2.01
C VAL A 625 -3.89 2.44 -3.11
N GLN A 626 -2.82 1.70 -2.77
CA GLN A 626 -1.89 1.19 -3.78
C GLN A 626 -2.57 0.17 -4.70
N PHE A 627 -3.43 -0.65 -4.11
CA PHE A 627 -4.12 -1.75 -4.75
C PHE A 627 -5.16 -1.28 -5.77
N GLU A 628 -6.08 -0.39 -5.39
CA GLU A 628 -7.13 0.15 -6.27
C GLU A 628 -6.52 0.93 -7.44
N VAL A 629 -5.52 1.79 -7.18
CA VAL A 629 -4.90 2.61 -8.23
C VAL A 629 -4.10 1.76 -9.22
N THR A 630 -3.42 0.69 -8.75
CA THR A 630 -2.74 -0.25 -9.64
C THR A 630 -3.73 -1.03 -10.51
N HIS A 631 -4.86 -1.42 -9.92
CA HIS A 631 -5.98 -2.05 -10.63
C HIS A 631 -6.54 -1.15 -11.75
N ASN A 632 -6.71 0.15 -11.49
CA ASN A 632 -7.27 1.11 -12.45
C ASN A 632 -6.47 1.19 -13.76
N ALA A 633 -5.18 0.87 -13.75
CA ALA A 633 -4.35 0.83 -14.96
C ALA A 633 -4.89 -0.18 -15.99
N ILE A 634 -5.36 -1.35 -15.55
CA ILE A 634 -5.92 -2.37 -16.45
C ILE A 634 -7.21 -1.85 -17.10
N HIS A 635 -8.07 -1.19 -16.33
CA HIS A 635 -9.28 -0.56 -16.87
C HIS A 635 -8.97 0.42 -18.00
N ALA A 636 -8.07 1.38 -17.73
CA ALA A 636 -7.71 2.39 -18.71
C ALA A 636 -7.00 1.81 -19.92
N TRP A 637 -6.06 0.87 -19.73
CA TRP A 637 -5.25 0.33 -20.82
C TRP A 637 -5.96 -0.73 -21.68
N THR A 638 -6.94 -1.45 -21.14
CA THR A 638 -7.74 -2.39 -21.93
C THR A 638 -8.93 -1.71 -22.61
N GLY A 639 -9.49 -0.67 -22.00
CA GLY A 639 -10.58 0.10 -22.62
C GLY A 639 -10.09 1.08 -23.67
N GLY A 640 -8.97 1.75 -23.41
CA GLY A 640 -8.43 2.80 -24.27
C GLY A 640 -9.39 3.98 -24.40
N SER A 641 -9.49 4.54 -25.60
CA SER A 641 -10.34 5.72 -25.85
C SER A 641 -11.79 5.40 -26.19
N GLU A 642 -12.15 4.11 -26.23
CA GLU A 642 -13.51 3.68 -26.53
C GLU A 642 -14.47 4.03 -25.38
N PRO A 643 -15.62 4.68 -25.66
CA PRO A 643 -16.52 5.20 -24.63
C PRO A 643 -17.27 4.08 -23.88
N TYR A 644 -17.54 2.96 -24.55
CA TYR A 644 -18.27 1.81 -24.02
C TYR A 644 -17.30 0.66 -23.77
N SER A 645 -16.37 0.85 -22.84
CA SER A 645 -15.25 -0.06 -22.62
C SER A 645 -14.88 -0.19 -21.15
N MET A 646 -13.82 -0.93 -20.87
CA MET A 646 -13.20 -1.03 -19.55
C MET A 646 -12.71 0.32 -18.99
N SER A 647 -12.47 1.33 -19.83
CA SER A 647 -11.90 2.62 -19.39
C SER A 647 -12.93 3.55 -18.74
N SER A 648 -14.23 3.27 -18.91
CA SER A 648 -15.32 4.04 -18.31
C SER A 648 -15.95 3.31 -17.14
N LEU A 649 -16.01 3.95 -15.98
CA LEU A 649 -16.68 3.42 -14.78
C LEU A 649 -18.14 3.00 -15.07
N HIS A 650 -18.79 3.69 -16.01
CA HIS A 650 -20.19 3.45 -16.35
C HIS A 650 -20.45 2.13 -17.05
N TYR A 651 -19.51 1.72 -17.91
CA TYR A 651 -19.74 0.66 -18.88
C TYR A 651 -18.78 -0.52 -18.73
N THR A 652 -17.73 -0.38 -17.92
CA THR A 652 -16.71 -1.43 -17.73
C THR A 652 -17.31 -2.77 -17.32
N SER A 653 -18.32 -2.77 -16.45
CA SER A 653 -18.99 -3.99 -15.97
C SER A 653 -19.87 -4.68 -17.00
N PHE A 654 -20.06 -4.11 -18.20
CA PHE A 654 -20.70 -4.83 -19.31
C PHE A 654 -19.69 -5.65 -20.09
N ASP A 655 -18.40 -5.35 -20.02
CA ASP A 655 -17.39 -6.08 -20.77
C ASP A 655 -17.02 -7.39 -20.03
N PRO A 656 -17.10 -8.58 -20.67
CA PRO A 656 -16.76 -9.87 -20.07
C PRO A 656 -15.37 -9.97 -19.40
N MET A 657 -14.43 -9.11 -19.79
CA MET A 657 -13.11 -9.03 -19.16
C MET A 657 -13.20 -8.55 -17.71
N PHE A 658 -14.19 -7.73 -17.37
CA PHE A 658 -14.37 -7.18 -16.03
C PHE A 658 -14.34 -8.24 -14.94
N TRP A 659 -15.04 -9.36 -15.13
CA TRP A 659 -15.13 -10.42 -14.13
C TRP A 659 -13.84 -11.21 -13.98
N LEU A 660 -13.15 -11.51 -15.09
CA LEU A 660 -11.86 -12.21 -15.05
C LEU A 660 -10.76 -11.32 -14.45
N HIS A 661 -10.82 -10.02 -14.74
CA HIS A 661 -9.97 -9.01 -14.14
C HIS A 661 -10.20 -8.93 -12.63
N HIS A 662 -11.45 -8.79 -12.18
CA HIS A 662 -11.76 -8.67 -10.76
C HIS A 662 -11.63 -9.99 -9.98
N SER A 663 -11.66 -11.15 -10.66
CA SER A 663 -11.24 -12.41 -10.05
C SER A 663 -9.75 -12.38 -9.68
N GLN A 664 -8.88 -11.78 -10.51
CA GLN A 664 -7.48 -11.54 -10.16
C GLN A 664 -7.34 -10.49 -9.05
N VAL A 665 -8.13 -9.42 -9.07
CA VAL A 665 -8.15 -8.41 -7.99
C VAL A 665 -8.48 -9.08 -6.67
N ASP A 666 -9.57 -9.83 -6.62
CA ASP A 666 -9.97 -10.53 -5.41
C ASP A 666 -8.91 -11.55 -4.93
N ARG A 667 -8.24 -12.22 -5.87
CA ARG A 667 -7.10 -13.09 -5.58
C ARG A 667 -5.93 -12.34 -4.93
N LEU A 668 -5.60 -11.15 -5.45
CA LEU A 668 -4.53 -10.32 -4.89
C LEU A 668 -4.87 -9.86 -3.47
N TRP A 669 -6.13 -9.54 -3.18
CA TRP A 669 -6.54 -9.29 -1.80
C TRP A 669 -6.37 -10.53 -0.91
N ALA A 670 -6.74 -11.72 -1.38
CA ALA A 670 -6.50 -12.97 -0.64
C ALA A 670 -5.01 -13.23 -0.35
N ILE A 671 -4.11 -12.86 -1.28
CA ILE A 671 -2.65 -12.92 -1.09
C ILE A 671 -2.21 -11.96 0.03
N TRP A 672 -2.71 -10.72 0.02
CA TRP A 672 -2.41 -9.76 1.09
C TRP A 672 -2.92 -10.24 2.45
N GLN A 673 -4.14 -10.78 2.53
CA GLN A 673 -4.66 -11.37 3.77
C GLN A 673 -3.76 -12.50 4.29
N ALA A 674 -3.30 -13.39 3.41
CA ALA A 674 -2.37 -14.46 3.77
C ALA A 674 -1.01 -13.93 4.25
N LEU A 675 -0.50 -12.84 3.68
CA LEU A 675 0.69 -12.15 4.17
C LEU A 675 0.49 -11.58 5.57
N GLN A 676 -0.66 -10.95 5.84
CA GLN A 676 -0.97 -10.39 7.16
C GLN A 676 -1.06 -11.47 8.24
N ILE A 677 -1.68 -12.60 7.94
CA ILE A 677 -1.71 -13.77 8.82
C ILE A 677 -0.29 -14.27 9.08
N GLN A 678 0.56 -14.36 8.06
CA GLN A 678 1.98 -14.73 8.24
C GLN A 678 2.76 -13.69 9.09
N ARG A 679 2.41 -12.40 9.00
CA ARG A 679 3.02 -11.31 9.76
C ARG A 679 2.56 -11.24 11.21
N GLY A 680 1.49 -11.96 11.60
CA GLY A 680 0.83 -11.75 12.89
C GLY A 680 0.23 -10.35 13.00
N LYS A 681 -0.33 -9.84 11.91
CA LYS A 681 -0.95 -8.51 11.83
C LYS A 681 -2.44 -8.62 11.47
N PRO A 682 -3.25 -7.64 11.89
CA PRO A 682 -4.65 -7.58 11.47
C PRO A 682 -4.79 -7.47 9.95
N TYR A 683 -5.82 -8.12 9.42
CA TYR A 683 -6.20 -8.07 8.00
C TYR A 683 -7.55 -7.39 7.78
N LYS A 684 -8.25 -7.00 8.85
CA LYS A 684 -9.53 -6.27 8.76
C LYS A 684 -9.35 -4.76 8.56
N THR A 685 -10.39 -4.10 8.07
CA THR A 685 -10.41 -2.67 7.71
C THR A 685 -10.60 -1.77 8.92
N TYR A 686 -9.72 -1.88 9.92
CA TYR A 686 -9.81 -1.06 11.13
C TYR A 686 -9.52 0.42 10.89
N CYS A 687 -8.73 0.74 9.86
CA CYS A 687 -8.46 2.10 9.40
C CYS A 687 -9.74 2.88 9.01
N ALA A 688 -10.82 2.21 8.61
CA ALA A 688 -12.12 2.81 8.25
C ALA A 688 -13.30 1.95 8.76
N ASN A 689 -13.28 1.59 10.04
CA ASN A 689 -14.20 0.65 10.68
C ASN A 689 -15.69 0.98 10.48
N SER A 690 -16.07 2.26 10.44
CA SER A 690 -17.47 2.66 10.22
C SER A 690 -17.99 2.27 8.84
N GLU A 691 -17.15 2.29 7.80
CA GLU A 691 -17.56 1.96 6.43
C GLU A 691 -17.88 0.48 6.27
N VAL A 692 -17.27 -0.39 7.10
CA VAL A 692 -17.52 -1.84 7.07
C VAL A 692 -18.94 -2.18 7.54
N TYR A 693 -19.59 -1.29 8.29
CA TYR A 693 -20.97 -1.51 8.73
C TYR A 693 -22.02 -0.96 7.77
N ARG A 694 -21.59 -0.25 6.72
CA ARG A 694 -22.50 0.32 5.73
C ARG A 694 -22.94 -0.79 4.75
N PRO A 695 -24.25 -1.08 4.63
CA PRO A 695 -24.71 -2.09 3.68
C PRO A 695 -24.39 -1.68 2.25
N MET A 696 -23.57 -2.49 1.57
CA MET A 696 -23.13 -2.28 0.20
C MET A 696 -24.33 -2.38 -0.75
N LYS A 697 -24.57 -1.29 -1.48
CA LYS A 697 -25.58 -1.24 -2.53
C LYS A 697 -24.93 -1.59 -3.87
N PRO A 698 -25.60 -2.32 -4.77
CA PRO A 698 -27.02 -2.70 -4.71
C PRO A 698 -27.30 -4.03 -3.99
N PHE A 699 -26.30 -4.74 -3.45
CA PHE A 699 -26.48 -6.06 -2.83
C PHE A 699 -27.48 -6.05 -1.68
N ALA A 700 -27.48 -5.00 -0.85
CA ALA A 700 -28.43 -4.82 0.25
C ALA A 700 -29.82 -4.34 -0.19
N PHE A 701 -30.16 -4.31 -1.48
CA PHE A 701 -31.55 -4.10 -1.90
C PHE A 701 -32.34 -5.41 -1.76
N GLU A 702 -33.61 -5.29 -1.36
CA GLU A 702 -34.53 -6.43 -1.36
C GLU A 702 -34.99 -6.77 -2.80
N ALA A 703 -35.60 -7.94 -2.96
CA ALA A 703 -36.27 -8.29 -4.21
C ALA A 703 -37.29 -7.20 -4.60
N PRO A 704 -37.41 -6.83 -5.89
CA PRO A 704 -36.84 -7.52 -7.07
C PRO A 704 -35.46 -7.01 -7.52
N LEU A 705 -34.78 -6.13 -6.77
CA LEU A 705 -33.54 -5.49 -7.22
C LEU A 705 -32.31 -6.39 -7.06
N ASN A 706 -32.25 -7.20 -6.01
CA ASN A 706 -31.26 -8.27 -5.85
C ASN A 706 -31.94 -9.57 -5.39
N ASN A 707 -31.81 -10.63 -6.21
CA ASN A 707 -32.38 -11.95 -5.90
C ASN A 707 -31.35 -12.97 -5.39
N ASN A 708 -30.06 -12.62 -5.39
CA ASN A 708 -29.03 -13.51 -4.85
C ASN A 708 -29.02 -13.34 -3.33
N GLU A 709 -29.45 -14.38 -2.60
CA GLU A 709 -29.53 -14.34 -1.13
C GLU A 709 -28.15 -14.30 -0.50
N HIS A 710 -27.21 -15.04 -1.07
CA HIS A 710 -25.84 -15.18 -0.58
C HIS A 710 -25.10 -13.82 -0.57
N THR A 711 -25.18 -13.01 -1.62
CA THR A 711 -24.67 -11.61 -1.61
C THR A 711 -25.45 -10.66 -0.71
N ARG A 712 -26.76 -10.88 -0.56
CA ARG A 712 -27.63 -10.00 0.24
C ARG A 712 -27.36 -10.18 1.73
N GLU A 713 -27.13 -11.41 2.17
CA GLU A 713 -26.73 -11.76 3.54
C GLU A 713 -25.38 -11.13 3.90
N HIS A 714 -24.42 -11.17 2.98
CA HIS A 714 -23.08 -10.59 3.16
C HIS A 714 -22.96 -9.13 2.70
N SER A 715 -24.09 -8.45 2.47
CA SER A 715 -24.09 -7.07 2.00
C SER A 715 -23.50 -6.09 3.01
N VAL A 716 -23.40 -6.47 4.28
CA VAL A 716 -22.55 -5.80 5.27
C VAL A 716 -21.21 -6.54 5.29
N PRO A 717 -20.09 -5.88 4.92
CA PRO A 717 -18.81 -6.55 4.64
C PRO A 717 -18.06 -7.11 5.87
N THR A 718 -18.65 -7.14 7.06
CA THR A 718 -17.99 -7.67 8.27
C THR A 718 -17.57 -9.12 8.16
N ASP A 719 -18.31 -9.90 7.37
CA ASP A 719 -18.14 -11.34 7.18
C ASP A 719 -17.65 -11.67 5.75
N VAL A 720 -17.17 -10.67 5.00
CA VAL A 720 -16.67 -10.85 3.62
C VAL A 720 -15.18 -11.21 3.58
N TYR A 721 -14.49 -11.10 4.72
CA TYR A 721 -13.05 -11.35 4.81
C TYR A 721 -12.69 -12.83 4.69
N ASP A 722 -13.46 -13.74 5.29
CA ASP A 722 -13.23 -15.18 5.21
C ASP A 722 -13.98 -15.78 4.01
N TYR A 723 -13.34 -15.64 2.85
CA TYR A 723 -13.94 -16.01 1.58
C TYR A 723 -14.12 -17.51 1.38
N GLN A 724 -13.42 -18.35 2.15
CA GLN A 724 -13.63 -19.79 2.11
C GLN A 724 -14.82 -20.16 2.99
N ALA A 725 -14.89 -19.58 4.18
CA ALA A 725 -15.91 -19.93 5.16
C ALA A 725 -17.29 -19.37 4.82
N ASP A 726 -17.34 -18.09 4.48
CA ASP A 726 -18.58 -17.33 4.32
C ASP A 726 -19.05 -17.30 2.86
N LEU A 727 -18.10 -17.28 1.89
CA LEU A 727 -18.40 -17.14 0.46
C LEU A 727 -18.17 -18.41 -0.38
N HIS A 728 -17.62 -19.47 0.22
CA HIS A 728 -17.50 -20.80 -0.37
C HIS A 728 -16.73 -20.89 -1.71
N TYR A 729 -15.66 -20.11 -1.88
CA TYR A 729 -14.74 -20.27 -3.01
C TYR A 729 -13.27 -20.20 -2.56
N THR A 730 -12.37 -20.61 -3.45
CA THR A 730 -10.93 -20.55 -3.24
C THR A 730 -10.16 -20.40 -4.57
N TYR A 731 -8.85 -20.25 -4.46
CA TYR A 731 -7.93 -20.12 -5.58
C TYR A 731 -7.07 -21.38 -5.71
N ASP A 732 -6.73 -21.74 -6.94
CA ASP A 732 -5.74 -22.79 -7.23
C ASP A 732 -4.35 -22.50 -6.62
N THR A 733 -3.94 -21.23 -6.58
CA THR A 733 -2.71 -20.79 -5.95
C THR A 733 -2.77 -19.34 -5.47
N LEU A 734 -2.16 -19.10 -4.30
CA LEU A 734 -1.89 -17.76 -3.76
C LEU A 734 -0.45 -17.28 -4.06
N PHE A 735 0.20 -17.83 -5.08
CA PHE A 735 1.56 -17.41 -5.46
C PHE A 735 1.55 -16.10 -6.25
N PHE A 736 2.39 -15.14 -5.91
CA PHE A 736 2.53 -13.87 -6.63
C PHE A 736 3.87 -13.81 -7.38
N GLY A 737 3.84 -13.58 -8.69
CA GLY A 737 5.06 -13.68 -9.53
C GLY A 737 5.76 -15.05 -9.41
N GLY A 738 5.00 -16.09 -9.08
CA GLY A 738 5.53 -17.41 -8.75
C GLY A 738 6.12 -17.55 -7.33
N MET A 739 6.21 -16.51 -6.52
CA MET A 739 6.64 -16.63 -5.12
C MET A 739 5.49 -17.12 -4.25
N SER A 740 5.75 -18.10 -3.38
CA SER A 740 4.85 -18.41 -2.27
C SER A 740 4.74 -17.22 -1.30
N ILE A 741 3.73 -17.19 -0.44
CA ILE A 741 3.54 -16.12 0.57
C ILE A 741 4.80 -15.88 1.40
N ARG A 742 5.53 -16.95 1.75
CA ARG A 742 6.78 -16.85 2.51
C ARG A 742 7.94 -16.23 1.73
N GLU A 743 8.06 -16.60 0.45
CA GLU A 743 9.07 -16.05 -0.44
C GLU A 743 8.75 -14.58 -0.78
N LEU A 744 7.47 -14.26 -0.96
CA LEU A 744 6.98 -12.90 -1.16
C LEU A 744 7.29 -12.02 0.05
N GLN A 745 7.05 -12.50 1.28
CA GLN A 745 7.42 -11.76 2.48
C GLN A 745 8.91 -11.43 2.51
N ARG A 746 9.78 -12.40 2.17
CA ARG A 746 11.23 -12.15 2.08
C ARG A 746 11.56 -11.08 1.06
N HIS A 747 10.94 -11.12 -0.11
CA HIS A 747 11.15 -10.13 -1.17
C HIS A 747 10.69 -8.73 -0.75
N VAL A 748 9.55 -8.63 -0.06
CA VAL A 748 9.06 -7.38 0.54
C VAL A 748 10.05 -6.84 1.57
N GLU A 749 10.56 -7.67 2.47
CA GLU A 749 11.53 -7.23 3.47
C GLU A 749 12.85 -6.75 2.84
N GLU A 750 13.34 -7.45 1.80
CA GLU A 750 14.50 -7.01 1.02
C GLU A 750 14.25 -5.65 0.34
N ALA A 751 13.03 -5.39 -0.16
CA ALA A 751 12.65 -4.08 -0.70
C ALA A 751 12.61 -2.99 0.38
N LYS A 752 12.04 -3.29 1.56
CA LYS A 752 11.99 -2.38 2.72
C LYS A 752 13.35 -2.01 3.28
N SER A 753 14.37 -2.85 3.07
CA SER A 753 15.74 -2.58 3.52
C SER A 753 16.45 -1.46 2.76
N LYS A 754 15.88 -1.00 1.63
CA LYS A 754 16.47 0.03 0.78
C LYS A 754 15.82 1.39 1.04
N ASP A 755 16.65 2.42 1.04
CA ASP A 755 16.19 3.80 0.97
C ASP A 755 15.44 4.04 -0.35
N ARG A 756 14.22 4.58 -0.26
CA ARG A 756 13.37 4.80 -1.43
C ARG A 756 12.73 6.18 -1.41
N VAL A 757 12.47 6.68 -2.60
CA VAL A 757 11.80 7.97 -2.82
C VAL A 757 10.54 7.72 -3.64
N PHE A 758 9.44 8.34 -3.23
CA PHE A 758 8.13 8.19 -3.87
C PHE A 758 7.55 9.56 -4.24
N ALA A 759 6.81 9.60 -5.34
CA ALA A 759 5.85 10.66 -5.63
C ALA A 759 4.49 10.24 -5.06
N GLY A 760 4.01 10.98 -4.06
CA GLY A 760 2.72 10.81 -3.41
C GLY A 760 1.62 11.60 -4.11
N PHE A 761 0.59 10.91 -4.60
CA PHE A 761 -0.59 11.52 -5.22
C PHE A 761 -1.80 11.42 -4.30
N LEU A 762 -2.43 12.56 -4.01
CA LEU A 762 -3.74 12.57 -3.35
C LEU A 762 -4.83 12.57 -4.42
N LEU A 763 -5.43 11.41 -4.68
CA LEU A 763 -6.41 11.25 -5.76
C LEU A 763 -7.85 11.45 -5.27
N MET A 764 -8.67 12.03 -6.15
CA MET A 764 -10.09 12.30 -5.93
C MET A 764 -10.87 12.07 -7.23
N GLY A 765 -12.18 11.86 -7.12
CA GLY A 765 -13.06 11.68 -8.28
C GLY A 765 -13.15 12.96 -9.11
N ILE A 766 -12.83 12.86 -10.41
CA ILE A 766 -12.78 13.98 -11.37
C ILE A 766 -13.93 13.94 -12.39
N HIS A 767 -14.94 13.10 -12.17
CA HIS A 767 -16.12 12.89 -13.03
C HIS A 767 -15.84 12.32 -14.44
N THR A 768 -14.62 11.86 -14.69
CA THR A 768 -14.20 11.15 -15.89
C THR A 768 -13.03 10.24 -15.55
N SER A 769 -12.67 9.33 -16.44
CA SER A 769 -11.42 8.58 -16.32
C SER A 769 -10.28 9.34 -16.96
N ALA A 770 -9.08 9.28 -16.37
CA ALA A 770 -7.91 9.95 -16.91
C ALA A 770 -6.63 9.13 -16.70
N ASN A 771 -5.71 9.25 -17.65
CA ASN A 771 -4.32 8.82 -17.51
C ASN A 771 -3.47 10.01 -17.04
N VAL A 772 -2.54 9.74 -16.13
CA VAL A 772 -1.68 10.72 -15.47
C VAL A 772 -0.24 10.30 -15.69
N ASP A 773 0.45 10.98 -16.60
CA ASP A 773 1.87 10.73 -16.91
C ASP A 773 2.76 11.55 -15.97
N LEU A 774 3.71 10.90 -15.29
CA LEU A 774 4.61 11.52 -14.31
C LEU A 774 6.03 11.68 -14.87
N TYR A 775 6.60 12.86 -14.63
CA TYR A 775 7.98 13.19 -14.99
C TYR A 775 8.74 13.79 -13.80
N VAL A 776 10.00 13.40 -13.65
CA VAL A 776 10.96 14.05 -12.75
C VAL A 776 11.81 15.00 -13.58
N VAL A 777 11.89 16.26 -13.14
CA VAL A 777 12.61 17.32 -13.84
C VAL A 777 13.73 17.86 -12.97
N ALA A 778 14.97 17.78 -13.44
CA ALA A 778 16.15 18.25 -12.74
C ALA A 778 17.13 18.92 -13.72
N GLY A 779 17.51 20.18 -13.45
CA GLY A 779 18.48 20.92 -14.26
C GLY A 779 18.11 21.10 -15.74
N GLY A 780 16.82 21.07 -16.08
CA GLY A 780 16.31 21.16 -17.46
C GLY A 780 16.23 19.82 -18.21
N ASN A 781 16.72 18.73 -17.62
CA ASN A 781 16.48 17.37 -18.12
C ASN A 781 15.21 16.81 -17.49
N GLU A 782 14.42 16.08 -18.28
CA GLU A 782 13.22 15.39 -17.81
C GLU A 782 13.34 13.88 -17.99
N PHE A 783 12.80 13.12 -17.04
CA PHE A 783 12.73 11.66 -17.08
C PHE A 783 11.29 11.22 -16.83
N SER A 784 10.73 10.42 -17.74
CA SER A 784 9.39 9.85 -17.58
C SER A 784 9.47 8.65 -16.63
N VAL A 785 8.75 8.73 -15.51
CA VAL A 785 8.78 7.70 -14.46
C VAL A 785 7.74 6.61 -14.72
N GLY A 786 6.59 6.99 -15.26
CA GLY A 786 5.48 6.08 -15.45
C GLY A 786 4.16 6.82 -15.64
N SER A 787 3.08 6.06 -15.69
CA SER A 787 1.73 6.57 -15.87
C SER A 787 0.78 5.83 -14.94
N ILE A 788 -0.12 6.54 -14.29
CA ILE A 788 -1.20 5.97 -13.47
C ILE A 788 -2.55 6.30 -14.08
N ALA A 789 -3.59 5.57 -13.69
CA ALA A 789 -4.95 5.80 -14.17
C ALA A 789 -5.91 6.09 -13.01
N ILE A 790 -6.78 7.07 -13.22
CA ILE A 790 -7.94 7.36 -12.37
C ILE A 790 -9.16 6.84 -13.12
N LEU A 791 -9.90 5.91 -12.52
CA LEU A 791 -11.15 5.40 -13.07
C LEU A 791 -12.31 6.25 -12.55
N GLY A 792 -13.17 6.72 -13.46
CA GLY A 792 -14.28 7.58 -13.08
C GLY A 792 -15.36 7.72 -14.13
N GLY A 793 -16.35 8.55 -13.83
CA GLY A 793 -17.42 8.87 -14.77
C GLY A 793 -18.39 9.92 -14.26
N SER A 794 -19.18 10.51 -15.17
CA SER A 794 -20.05 11.67 -14.85
C SER A 794 -21.18 11.42 -13.83
N LYS A 795 -21.40 10.15 -13.48
CA LYS A 795 -22.37 9.67 -12.48
C LYS A 795 -21.71 8.85 -11.38
N GLU A 796 -20.39 8.95 -11.22
CA GLU A 796 -19.69 8.30 -10.11
C GLU A 796 -20.21 8.80 -8.76
N MET A 797 -20.12 7.94 -7.74
CA MET A 797 -20.26 8.40 -6.37
C MET A 797 -19.05 9.29 -6.05
N SER A 798 -19.25 10.45 -5.44
CA SER A 798 -18.13 11.31 -5.04
C SER A 798 -17.21 10.54 -4.10
N TRP A 799 -15.92 10.50 -4.42
CA TRP A 799 -14.91 9.79 -3.64
C TRP A 799 -13.62 10.62 -3.57
N ARG A 800 -12.82 10.33 -2.53
CA ARG A 800 -11.52 10.92 -2.27
C ARG A 800 -10.76 10.01 -1.32
N PHE A 801 -9.54 9.62 -1.67
CA PHE A 801 -8.72 8.85 -0.73
C PHE A 801 -8.38 9.69 0.50
N ASP A 802 -8.26 9.02 1.65
CA ASP A 802 -7.77 9.65 2.88
C ASP A 802 -6.24 9.76 2.91
N ARG A 803 -5.55 8.92 2.13
CA ARG A 803 -4.10 8.81 2.06
C ARG A 803 -3.60 9.00 0.64
N VAL A 804 -2.29 9.23 0.51
CA VAL A 804 -1.59 9.35 -0.76
C VAL A 804 -1.27 7.99 -1.39
N TYR A 805 -1.47 7.88 -2.70
CA TYR A 805 -0.90 6.82 -3.53
C TYR A 805 0.60 7.07 -3.74
N LYS A 806 1.45 6.08 -3.45
CA LYS A 806 2.91 6.20 -3.53
C LYS A 806 3.40 5.59 -4.84
N HIS A 807 4.01 6.41 -5.69
CA HIS A 807 4.65 5.94 -6.91
C HIS A 807 6.17 6.03 -6.77
N GLU A 808 6.89 4.91 -6.87
CA GLU A 808 8.34 4.91 -6.64
C GLU A 808 9.11 5.64 -7.75
N ILE A 809 9.97 6.59 -7.35
CA ILE A 809 10.79 7.41 -8.27
C ILE A 809 12.30 7.21 -8.05
N THR A 810 12.71 6.28 -7.18
CA THR A 810 14.12 6.03 -6.84
C THR A 810 14.98 5.78 -8.09
N HIS A 811 14.52 4.91 -8.98
CA HIS A 811 15.23 4.56 -10.21
C HIS A 811 15.38 5.76 -11.17
N ALA A 812 14.40 6.66 -11.20
CA ALA A 812 14.41 7.85 -12.06
C ALA A 812 15.47 8.85 -11.58
N LEU A 813 15.60 9.03 -10.26
CA LEU A 813 16.65 9.86 -9.66
C LEU A 813 18.04 9.29 -9.91
N GLU A 814 18.21 7.96 -9.75
CA GLU A 814 19.46 7.27 -10.07
C GLU A 814 19.84 7.41 -11.55
N ALA A 815 18.87 7.24 -12.47
CA ALA A 815 19.09 7.39 -13.90
C ALA A 815 19.46 8.83 -14.31
N LEU A 816 18.92 9.82 -13.61
CA LEU A 816 19.27 11.23 -13.80
C LEU A 816 20.59 11.62 -13.11
N GLY A 817 21.15 10.77 -12.24
CA GLY A 817 22.33 11.09 -11.43
C GLY A 817 22.05 12.19 -10.39
N VAL A 818 20.81 12.26 -9.89
CA VAL A 818 20.32 13.28 -8.96
C VAL A 818 20.22 12.68 -7.56
N ASP A 819 20.82 13.33 -6.56
CA ASP A 819 20.69 12.90 -5.17
C ASP A 819 19.24 13.01 -4.67
N LYS A 820 18.85 12.13 -3.74
CA LYS A 820 17.48 12.04 -3.20
C LYS A 820 16.96 13.37 -2.64
N PHE A 821 17.86 14.23 -2.14
CA PHE A 821 17.55 15.52 -1.55
C PHE A 821 18.05 16.72 -2.36
N ALA A 822 18.49 16.50 -3.60
CA ALA A 822 18.83 17.59 -4.51
C ALA A 822 17.57 18.32 -5.00
N GLU A 823 17.75 19.46 -5.67
CA GLU A 823 16.64 20.24 -6.21
C GLU A 823 16.09 19.60 -7.49
N TYR A 824 14.84 19.11 -7.43
CA TYR A 824 14.07 18.62 -8.58
C TYR A 824 12.58 18.91 -8.38
N THR A 825 11.83 18.91 -9.49
CA THR A 825 10.37 19.10 -9.47
C THR A 825 9.67 17.94 -10.14
N LEU A 826 8.39 17.78 -9.81
CA LEU A 826 7.50 16.81 -10.45
C LEU A 826 6.61 17.54 -11.44
N ARG A 827 6.55 17.03 -12.67
CA ARG A 827 5.65 17.51 -13.72
C ARG A 827 4.65 16.40 -14.05
N VAL A 828 3.39 16.78 -14.18
CA VAL A 828 2.29 15.85 -14.42
C VAL A 828 1.53 16.29 -15.67
N ASP A 829 1.32 15.34 -16.59
CA ASP A 829 0.43 15.52 -17.74
C ASP A 829 -0.80 14.66 -17.58
N ILE A 830 -1.97 15.29 -17.55
CA ILE A 830 -3.25 14.59 -17.37
C ILE A 830 -4.00 14.59 -18.69
N LYS A 831 -4.44 13.41 -19.12
CA LYS A 831 -5.25 13.24 -20.34
C LYS A 831 -6.48 12.42 -19.96
N ASP A 832 -7.66 12.92 -20.30
CA ASP A 832 -8.88 12.12 -20.30
C ASP A 832 -8.66 10.88 -21.20
N VAL A 833 -9.30 9.76 -20.89
CA VAL A 833 -9.26 8.55 -21.72
C VAL A 833 -9.68 8.80 -23.17
N ASN A 834 -10.52 9.81 -23.43
CA ASN A 834 -10.86 10.24 -24.80
C ASN A 834 -9.74 11.00 -25.55
N GLY A 835 -8.60 11.25 -24.88
CA GLY A 835 -7.42 11.94 -25.41
C GLY A 835 -7.36 13.45 -25.15
N THR A 836 -8.39 14.05 -24.55
CA THR A 836 -8.42 15.49 -24.23
C THR A 836 -7.46 15.79 -23.09
N ALA A 837 -6.55 16.76 -23.28
CA ALA A 837 -5.67 17.22 -22.21
C ALA A 837 -6.48 17.94 -21.11
N LEU A 838 -6.25 17.55 -19.86
CA LEU A 838 -6.83 18.17 -18.68
C LEU A 838 -5.79 19.06 -17.98
N PRO A 839 -6.20 20.15 -17.30
CA PRO A 839 -5.28 20.96 -16.52
C PRO A 839 -4.57 20.12 -15.45
N PRO A 840 -3.28 20.39 -15.15
CA PRO A 840 -2.57 19.68 -14.08
C PRO A 840 -3.17 19.96 -12.69
N THR A 841 -3.95 21.05 -12.55
CA THR A 841 -4.69 21.42 -11.33
C THR A 841 -5.97 20.61 -11.13
N THR A 842 -6.31 19.70 -12.05
CA THR A 842 -7.47 18.80 -11.91
C THR A 842 -7.32 17.84 -10.73
N ILE A 843 -6.08 17.52 -10.35
CA ILE A 843 -5.74 16.82 -9.10
C ILE A 843 -4.76 17.67 -8.29
N PRO A 844 -4.70 17.51 -6.96
CA PRO A 844 -3.65 18.12 -6.15
C PRO A 844 -2.25 17.76 -6.65
N ALA A 845 -1.33 18.73 -6.57
CA ALA A 845 0.05 18.51 -6.98
C ALA A 845 0.70 17.40 -6.14
N PRO A 846 1.49 16.49 -6.75
CA PRO A 846 2.13 15.41 -6.02
C PRO A 846 3.22 15.93 -5.09
N ILE A 847 3.41 15.24 -3.98
CA ILE A 847 4.47 15.51 -2.99
C ILE A 847 5.55 14.44 -3.06
N VAL A 848 6.79 14.79 -2.79
CA VAL A 848 7.89 13.82 -2.72
C VAL A 848 8.02 13.29 -1.29
N ILE A 849 8.05 11.97 -1.14
CA ILE A 849 8.14 11.25 0.14
C ILE A 849 9.41 10.40 0.15
N PHE A 850 10.19 10.51 1.21
CA PHE A 850 11.37 9.68 1.45
C PHE A 850 11.09 8.65 2.55
N VAL A 851 11.42 7.40 2.28
CA VAL A 851 11.33 6.31 3.25
C VAL A 851 12.73 5.72 3.45
N PRO A 852 13.32 5.83 4.65
CA PRO A 852 14.62 5.23 4.93
C PRO A 852 14.51 3.70 4.94
N GLY A 853 15.57 3.03 4.50
CA GLY A 853 15.67 1.58 4.59
C GLY A 853 15.86 1.11 6.04
N HIS A 854 15.13 0.07 6.44
CA HIS A 854 15.30 -0.55 7.76
C HIS A 854 16.06 -1.88 7.63
N GLY A 855 17.18 -2.01 8.34
CA GLY A 855 18.10 -3.16 8.24
C GLY A 855 17.74 -4.37 9.09
N ASP A 856 16.78 -4.25 10.01
CA ASP A 856 16.33 -5.35 10.87
C ASP A 856 15.03 -5.94 10.33
N PHE A 857 15.03 -7.23 10.03
CA PHE A 857 13.84 -7.97 9.63
C PHE A 857 13.06 -8.38 10.89
N ASP A 858 11.86 -7.84 11.07
CA ASP A 858 10.94 -8.26 12.15
C ASP A 858 10.35 -9.66 11.93
N VAL A 859 10.62 -10.29 10.78
CA VAL A 859 10.08 -11.59 10.39
C VAL A 859 11.16 -12.69 10.48
N LYS A 860 10.82 -13.79 11.17
CA LYS A 860 11.65 -15.01 11.16
C LYS A 860 11.39 -15.81 9.89
N PHE A 861 12.40 -15.94 9.05
CA PHE A 861 12.33 -16.78 7.86
C PHE A 861 12.64 -18.24 8.19
N ASP A 862 11.85 -19.16 7.67
CA ASP A 862 12.22 -20.56 7.56
C ASP A 862 13.20 -20.72 6.38
N GLU A 863 14.50 -20.71 6.68
CA GLU A 863 15.58 -20.82 5.68
C GLU A 863 15.48 -22.09 4.80
N GLN A 864 14.71 -23.10 5.25
CA GLN A 864 14.56 -24.37 4.56
C GLN A 864 13.35 -24.42 3.61
N HIS A 865 12.45 -23.43 3.62
CA HIS A 865 11.26 -23.42 2.76
C HIS A 865 11.61 -23.48 1.26
N ARG A 866 10.82 -24.22 0.47
CA ARG A 866 10.94 -24.35 -1.00
C ARG A 866 9.58 -24.40 -1.66
N SER A 867 9.52 -23.91 -2.89
CA SER A 867 8.36 -24.03 -3.79
C SER A 867 8.75 -24.78 -5.06
N ARG A 868 8.06 -25.89 -5.36
CA ARG A 868 8.20 -26.63 -6.63
C ARG A 868 7.09 -26.21 -7.59
N LYS A 869 7.46 -25.84 -8.82
CA LYS A 869 6.54 -25.32 -9.86
C LYS A 869 6.54 -26.22 -11.08
N ASN A 870 5.53 -26.08 -11.94
CA ASN A 870 5.57 -26.73 -13.24
C ASN A 870 6.68 -26.08 -14.09
N ALA A 871 7.50 -26.90 -14.76
CA ALA A 871 8.54 -26.45 -15.67
C ALA A 871 7.96 -25.60 -16.81
N ASP A 872 6.74 -25.89 -17.25
CA ASP A 872 6.06 -25.15 -18.32
C ASP A 872 5.57 -23.75 -17.88
N SER A 873 5.51 -23.48 -16.57
CA SER A 873 5.11 -22.18 -16.02
C SER A 873 6.29 -21.32 -15.56
N MET A 874 7.53 -21.77 -15.76
CA MET A 874 8.72 -21.06 -15.31
C MET A 874 9.00 -19.85 -16.21
N THR A 875 9.53 -18.78 -15.63
CA THR A 875 10.02 -17.65 -16.42
C THR A 875 11.37 -17.96 -17.06
N LYS A 876 11.78 -17.14 -18.05
CA LYS A 876 13.12 -17.27 -18.65
C LYS A 876 14.21 -17.07 -17.59
N SER A 877 14.05 -16.11 -16.68
CA SER A 877 15.02 -15.87 -15.60
C SER A 877 15.16 -17.07 -14.68
N GLU A 878 14.03 -17.66 -14.25
CA GLU A 878 14.03 -18.86 -13.39
C GLU A 878 14.69 -20.06 -14.09
N MET A 879 14.43 -20.26 -15.39
CA MET A 879 15.07 -21.31 -16.18
C MET A 879 16.57 -21.09 -16.29
N ASP A 880 17.01 -19.86 -16.53
CA ASP A 880 18.44 -19.55 -16.67
C ASP A 880 19.20 -19.74 -15.35
N ASP A 881 18.61 -19.37 -14.21
CA ASP A 881 19.20 -19.60 -12.89
C ASP A 881 19.26 -21.08 -12.55
N LEU A 882 18.23 -21.85 -12.90
CA LEU A 882 18.23 -23.30 -12.74
C LEU A 882 19.28 -23.98 -13.63
N ARG A 883 19.45 -23.54 -14.89
CA ARG A 883 20.50 -24.03 -15.80
C ARG A 883 21.90 -23.74 -15.26
N LYS A 884 22.17 -22.53 -14.79
CA LYS A 884 23.46 -22.18 -14.17
C LYS A 884 23.78 -23.08 -12.98
N ALA A 885 22.81 -23.28 -12.08
CA ALA A 885 22.98 -24.14 -10.93
C ALA A 885 23.18 -25.62 -11.32
N MET A 886 22.46 -26.10 -12.33
CA MET A 886 22.62 -27.46 -12.84
C MET A 886 23.99 -27.68 -13.49
N ALA A 887 24.50 -26.70 -14.25
CA ALA A 887 25.84 -26.78 -14.83
C ALA A 887 26.91 -26.88 -13.74
N ALA A 888 26.81 -26.07 -12.68
CA ALA A 888 27.71 -26.14 -11.53
C ALA A 888 27.57 -27.47 -10.77
N PHE A 889 26.34 -27.97 -10.58
CA PHE A 889 26.06 -29.24 -9.93
C PHE A 889 26.56 -30.46 -10.73
N ALA A 890 26.51 -30.40 -12.05
CA ALA A 890 27.06 -31.40 -12.95
C ALA A 890 28.60 -31.40 -12.97
N ALA A 891 29.21 -30.22 -12.80
CA ALA A 891 30.66 -30.05 -12.72
C ALA A 891 31.24 -30.47 -11.35
N ASP A 892 30.42 -30.45 -10.28
CA ASP A 892 30.84 -30.89 -8.95
C ASP A 892 31.17 -32.39 -8.95
N LYS A 893 32.47 -32.71 -8.75
CA LYS A 893 32.97 -34.09 -8.62
C LYS A 893 33.10 -34.55 -7.17
N ALA A 894 32.69 -33.72 -6.20
CA ALA A 894 32.63 -34.12 -4.80
C ALA A 894 31.48 -35.11 -4.56
N VAL A 895 31.44 -35.69 -3.36
CA VAL A 895 30.35 -36.57 -2.92
C VAL A 895 28.97 -35.89 -2.91
N THR A 896 28.94 -34.57 -3.04
CA THR A 896 27.72 -33.76 -3.10
C THR A 896 27.23 -33.46 -4.51
N GLY A 897 27.98 -33.85 -5.54
CA GLY A 897 27.74 -33.51 -6.94
C GLY A 897 26.79 -34.45 -7.68
N HIS A 898 26.36 -34.03 -8.88
CA HIS A 898 25.30 -34.71 -9.63
C HIS A 898 25.61 -36.18 -9.91
N GLN A 899 26.84 -36.49 -10.35
CA GLN A 899 27.25 -37.86 -10.67
C GLN A 899 27.06 -38.81 -9.48
N GLN A 900 27.41 -38.36 -8.27
CA GLN A 900 27.29 -39.16 -7.06
C GLN A 900 25.83 -39.39 -6.67
N VAL A 901 24.99 -38.35 -6.77
CA VAL A 901 23.55 -38.44 -6.46
C VAL A 901 22.84 -39.33 -7.49
N ALA A 902 23.05 -39.09 -8.78
CA ALA A 902 22.48 -39.88 -9.86
C ALA A 902 22.87 -41.37 -9.77
N ALA A 903 24.13 -41.62 -9.42
CA ALA A 903 24.60 -42.99 -9.34
C ALA A 903 23.80 -43.79 -8.28
N PHE A 904 23.29 -43.19 -7.16
CA PHE A 904 22.51 -43.89 -6.11
C PHE A 904 21.35 -44.73 -6.63
N HIS A 905 20.79 -44.36 -7.77
CA HIS A 905 19.75 -45.10 -8.45
C HIS A 905 20.31 -46.35 -9.15
N GLY A 906 21.20 -46.17 -10.14
CA GLY A 906 21.57 -47.23 -11.07
C GLY A 906 22.89 -47.96 -10.78
N SER A 907 23.82 -47.34 -10.06
CA SER A 907 25.16 -47.91 -9.84
C SER A 907 25.11 -49.08 -8.88
N THR A 908 25.77 -50.18 -9.24
CA THR A 908 25.95 -51.33 -8.35
C THR A 908 27.02 -51.09 -7.29
N LYS A 909 27.52 -49.86 -7.10
CA LYS A 909 28.70 -49.64 -6.25
C LYS A 909 28.44 -49.78 -4.76
N TRP A 910 27.24 -49.49 -4.26
CA TRP A 910 27.02 -49.36 -2.80
C TRP A 910 26.16 -50.44 -2.15
N CYS A 911 25.38 -51.23 -2.89
CA CYS A 911 24.47 -52.22 -2.28
C CYS A 911 24.94 -53.65 -2.53
N PRO A 912 24.91 -54.52 -1.50
CA PRO A 912 24.46 -54.27 -0.12
C PRO A 912 25.45 -53.47 0.75
N SER A 913 26.71 -53.41 0.34
CA SER A 913 27.73 -52.48 0.87
C SER A 913 28.79 -52.24 -0.20
N PRO A 914 29.60 -51.16 -0.11
CA PRO A 914 30.68 -50.90 -1.07
C PRO A 914 31.70 -52.03 -1.20
N ASP A 915 31.88 -52.84 -0.15
CA ASP A 915 32.87 -53.93 -0.10
C ASP A 915 32.29 -55.30 -0.46
N ALA A 916 31.00 -55.37 -0.78
CA ALA A 916 30.34 -56.63 -1.12
C ALA A 916 30.86 -57.22 -2.45
N ALA A 917 31.08 -58.54 -2.47
CA ALA A 917 31.56 -59.25 -3.65
C ALA A 917 30.48 -59.39 -4.75
N GLN A 918 29.22 -59.58 -4.34
CA GLN A 918 28.06 -59.54 -5.23
C GLN A 918 27.28 -58.27 -4.95
N LYS A 919 27.16 -57.42 -5.97
CA LYS A 919 26.51 -56.12 -5.85
C LYS A 919 25.30 -56.01 -6.76
N TYR A 920 24.36 -55.16 -6.36
CA TYR A 920 23.16 -54.84 -7.13
C TYR A 920 22.89 -53.32 -7.02
N ALA A 921 22.06 -52.79 -7.93
CA ALA A 921 21.71 -51.38 -7.93
C ALA A 921 20.98 -51.01 -6.63
N CYS A 922 21.30 -49.85 -6.06
CA CYS A 922 20.76 -49.42 -4.76
C CYS A 922 19.33 -48.87 -4.80
N CYS A 923 18.66 -48.87 -5.95
CA CYS A 923 17.33 -48.31 -6.04
C CYS A 923 16.26 -49.25 -5.46
N HIS A 924 15.34 -48.68 -4.69
CA HIS A 924 14.19 -49.40 -4.13
C HIS A 924 13.03 -49.37 -5.13
N HIS A 925 12.72 -50.52 -5.73
CA HIS A 925 11.65 -50.74 -6.70
C HIS A 925 10.88 -52.04 -6.38
N GLY A 926 9.63 -52.13 -6.84
CA GLY A 926 8.73 -53.28 -6.64
C GLY A 926 8.33 -53.49 -5.18
N MET A 927 8.27 -52.40 -4.39
CA MET A 927 8.02 -52.47 -2.94
C MET A 927 7.50 -51.15 -2.39
N ALA A 928 6.74 -51.24 -1.29
CA ALA A 928 6.16 -50.11 -0.55
C ALA A 928 7.11 -48.94 -0.20
N THR A 929 8.44 -49.13 -0.24
CA THR A 929 9.42 -48.06 -0.01
C THR A 929 9.82 -47.29 -1.26
N PHE A 930 9.34 -47.68 -2.45
CA PHE A 930 9.54 -46.96 -3.72
C PHE A 930 9.27 -45.45 -3.61
N PRO A 931 8.07 -44.99 -3.18
CA PRO A 931 7.79 -43.55 -3.12
C PRO A 931 8.66 -42.83 -2.07
N HIS A 932 9.01 -43.51 -0.97
CA HIS A 932 9.85 -42.97 0.09
C HIS A 932 11.29 -42.73 -0.36
N TRP A 933 11.88 -43.71 -1.06
CA TRP A 933 13.25 -43.62 -1.55
C TRP A 933 13.36 -42.54 -2.63
N HIS A 934 12.39 -42.46 -3.55
CA HIS A 934 12.40 -41.47 -4.62
C HIS A 934 12.09 -40.04 -4.12
N ARG A 935 11.34 -39.88 -3.04
CA ARG A 935 11.22 -38.59 -2.34
C ARG A 935 12.59 -38.10 -1.82
N LEU A 936 13.38 -39.00 -1.23
CA LEU A 936 14.72 -38.67 -0.74
C LEU A 936 15.72 -38.39 -1.88
N ILE A 937 15.67 -39.15 -2.98
CA ILE A 937 16.56 -38.88 -4.12
C ILE A 937 16.25 -37.52 -4.76
N THR A 938 14.96 -37.18 -4.93
CA THR A 938 14.51 -35.89 -5.43
C THR A 938 14.96 -34.75 -4.51
N LEU A 939 14.87 -34.94 -3.19
CA LEU A 939 15.38 -33.98 -2.21
C LEU A 939 16.90 -33.81 -2.27
N ASN A 940 17.65 -34.89 -2.54
CA ASN A 940 19.10 -34.81 -2.72
C ASN A 940 19.49 -34.04 -3.98
N PHE A 941 18.80 -34.25 -5.09
CA PHE A 941 18.97 -33.45 -6.31
C PHE A 941 18.65 -31.96 -6.04
N GLU A 942 17.51 -31.68 -5.40
CA GLU A 942 17.11 -30.32 -5.04
C GLU A 942 18.14 -29.62 -4.14
N ASN A 943 18.63 -30.30 -3.09
CA ASN A 943 19.68 -29.77 -2.22
C ASN A 943 21.02 -29.61 -2.95
N GLY A 944 21.33 -30.47 -3.91
CA GLY A 944 22.48 -30.34 -4.80
C GLY A 944 22.43 -29.06 -5.62
N LEU A 945 21.30 -28.79 -6.28
CA LEU A 945 21.05 -27.56 -7.02
C LEU A 945 21.15 -26.33 -6.11
N ARG A 946 20.56 -26.38 -4.90
CA ARG A 946 20.60 -25.25 -3.95
C ARG A 946 22.01 -24.90 -3.48
N ARG A 947 22.84 -25.90 -3.16
CA ARG A 947 24.27 -25.66 -2.83
C ARG A 947 25.04 -25.00 -3.97
N ASN A 948 24.56 -25.15 -5.20
CA ASN A 948 25.14 -24.59 -6.41
C ASN A 948 24.44 -23.30 -6.88
N GLY A 949 23.73 -22.60 -5.98
CA GLY A 949 23.24 -21.24 -6.23
C GLY A 949 21.77 -21.14 -6.67
N TYR A 950 21.01 -22.22 -6.69
CA TYR A 950 19.56 -22.17 -6.94
C TYR A 950 18.78 -21.86 -5.66
N THR A 951 17.80 -20.97 -5.72
CA THR A 951 17.00 -20.55 -4.54
C THR A 951 15.64 -21.25 -4.45
N GLY A 952 15.13 -21.79 -5.56
CA GLY A 952 13.82 -22.44 -5.64
C GLY A 952 13.82 -23.94 -5.27
N GLY A 953 12.65 -24.56 -5.36
CA GLY A 953 12.48 -26.02 -5.35
C GLY A 953 12.63 -26.60 -6.76
N ILE A 954 12.90 -27.90 -6.84
CA ILE A 954 13.08 -28.58 -8.13
C ILE A 954 11.75 -28.62 -8.89
N PRO A 955 11.67 -28.09 -10.13
CA PRO A 955 10.41 -28.07 -10.85
C PRO A 955 9.93 -29.48 -11.17
N TYR A 956 8.63 -29.61 -11.44
CA TYR A 956 8.01 -30.83 -11.93
C TYR A 956 7.55 -30.64 -13.37
N TRP A 957 7.42 -31.72 -14.12
CA TRP A 957 6.80 -31.70 -15.45
C TRP A 957 5.49 -32.50 -15.39
N ASP A 958 4.36 -31.84 -15.66
CA ASP A 958 3.03 -32.43 -15.51
C ASP A 958 2.60 -33.26 -16.73
N TRP A 959 3.19 -34.44 -16.87
CA TRP A 959 2.85 -35.43 -17.90
C TRP A 959 1.45 -36.07 -17.73
N THR A 960 0.66 -35.67 -16.73
CA THR A 960 -0.76 -36.09 -16.63
C THR A 960 -1.67 -35.32 -17.59
N ARG A 961 -1.22 -34.15 -18.05
CA ARG A 961 -1.83 -33.36 -19.12
C ARG A 961 -1.20 -33.75 -20.46
N PRO A 962 -1.95 -33.65 -21.58
CA PRO A 962 -1.34 -33.85 -22.90
C PRO A 962 -0.23 -32.85 -23.13
N ILE A 963 0.78 -33.28 -23.89
CA ILE A 963 1.91 -32.45 -24.27
C ILE A 963 2.13 -32.51 -25.77
N GLU A 964 2.44 -31.37 -26.37
CA GLU A 964 2.82 -31.28 -27.78
C GLU A 964 4.32 -31.54 -27.99
N ALA A 965 5.12 -31.20 -26.97
CA ALA A 965 6.57 -31.36 -26.94
C ALA A 965 7.04 -31.59 -25.51
N LEU A 966 8.31 -32.00 -25.34
CA LEU A 966 8.96 -31.98 -24.02
C LEU A 966 9.09 -30.52 -23.52
N PRO A 967 9.19 -30.30 -22.19
CA PRO A 967 9.34 -28.95 -21.63
C PRO A 967 10.49 -28.17 -22.27
N ALA A 968 10.29 -26.86 -22.50
CA ALA A 968 11.30 -25.99 -23.12
C ALA A 968 12.66 -26.01 -22.38
N LEU A 969 12.65 -26.30 -21.07
CA LEU A 969 13.85 -26.47 -20.26
C LEU A 969 14.78 -27.58 -20.78
N VAL A 970 14.22 -28.67 -21.33
CA VAL A 970 14.95 -29.88 -21.70
C VAL A 970 15.02 -30.14 -23.21
N LEU A 971 14.28 -29.35 -24.00
CA LEU A 971 14.03 -29.61 -25.42
C LEU A 971 15.22 -29.29 -26.33
N GLU A 972 15.85 -28.12 -26.13
CA GLU A 972 16.92 -27.63 -27.00
C GLU A 972 18.32 -27.97 -26.46
N GLU A 973 19.26 -28.30 -27.36
CA GLU A 973 20.65 -28.64 -27.02
C GLU A 973 21.45 -27.44 -26.49
N GLN A 974 21.11 -26.25 -26.97
CA GLN A 974 21.70 -24.99 -26.53
C GLN A 974 20.59 -24.05 -26.10
N TYR A 975 20.90 -23.14 -25.17
CA TYR A 975 20.00 -22.06 -24.78
C TYR A 975 20.72 -20.72 -24.89
N THR A 976 19.94 -19.66 -25.04
CA THR A 976 20.46 -18.28 -25.05
C THR A 976 20.13 -17.62 -23.72
N ASP A 977 21.15 -17.20 -22.98
CA ASP A 977 20.97 -16.56 -21.68
C ASP A 977 20.39 -15.13 -21.78
N SER A 978 20.29 -14.45 -20.66
CA SER A 978 19.80 -13.07 -20.56
C SER A 978 20.74 -12.02 -21.19
N HIS A 979 22.01 -12.34 -21.46
CA HIS A 979 22.97 -11.47 -22.15
C HIS A 979 23.03 -11.73 -23.67
N GLY A 980 22.27 -12.71 -24.17
CA GLY A 980 22.28 -13.10 -25.57
C GLY A 980 23.40 -14.07 -25.93
N GLU A 981 24.09 -14.64 -24.94
CA GLU A 981 25.14 -15.63 -25.16
C GLU A 981 24.54 -17.04 -25.25
N SER A 982 25.06 -17.84 -26.18
CA SER A 982 24.62 -19.22 -26.40
C SER A 982 25.48 -20.19 -25.57
N HIS A 983 24.81 -21.03 -24.78
CA HIS A 983 25.45 -21.99 -23.88
C HIS A 983 24.89 -23.41 -24.11
N PRO A 984 25.68 -24.47 -23.88
CA PRO A 984 25.16 -25.84 -23.82
C PRO A 984 24.08 -25.96 -22.74
N ASN A 985 22.98 -26.64 -23.04
CA ASN A 985 21.90 -26.82 -22.09
C ASN A 985 22.22 -28.01 -21.15
N PRO A 986 22.47 -27.78 -19.85
CA PRO A 986 22.79 -28.85 -18.91
C PRO A 986 21.59 -29.76 -18.59
N PHE A 987 20.39 -29.41 -19.08
CA PHE A 987 19.19 -30.23 -18.98
C PHE A 987 18.89 -31.04 -20.25
N TYR A 988 19.65 -30.89 -21.33
CA TYR A 988 19.42 -31.62 -22.59
C TYR A 988 19.86 -33.09 -22.47
N SER A 989 21.07 -33.33 -21.96
CA SER A 989 21.67 -34.66 -21.76
C SER A 989 22.61 -34.65 -20.57
N GLY A 990 22.72 -35.77 -19.85
CA GLY A 990 23.65 -35.92 -18.73
C GLY A 990 24.87 -36.77 -19.08
N ALA A 991 26.04 -36.41 -18.56
CA ALA A 991 27.24 -37.24 -18.68
C ALA A 991 27.17 -38.46 -17.75
N ILE A 992 27.78 -39.58 -18.13
CA ILE A 992 27.90 -40.80 -17.33
C ILE A 992 29.39 -41.15 -17.24
N ASP A 993 30.06 -40.68 -16.18
CA ASP A 993 31.52 -40.82 -16.04
C ASP A 993 31.96 -42.29 -16.03
N GLU A 994 31.17 -43.18 -15.42
CA GLU A 994 31.49 -44.60 -15.28
C GLU A 994 31.43 -45.37 -16.61
N ALA A 995 30.52 -44.96 -17.51
CA ALA A 995 30.33 -45.58 -18.82
C ALA A 995 31.11 -44.86 -19.94
N GLY A 996 31.63 -43.66 -19.68
CA GLY A 996 32.23 -42.80 -20.72
C GLY A 996 31.22 -42.39 -21.80
N ALA A 997 29.94 -42.29 -21.44
CA ALA A 997 28.82 -42.03 -22.35
C ALA A 997 28.01 -40.80 -21.88
N ALA A 998 27.06 -40.36 -22.70
CA ALA A 998 26.07 -39.36 -22.34
C ALA A 998 24.67 -39.96 -22.50
N THR A 999 23.71 -39.45 -21.73
CA THR A 999 22.31 -39.88 -21.86
C THR A 999 21.71 -39.33 -23.14
N SER A 1000 20.77 -40.07 -23.69
CA SER A 1000 20.04 -39.69 -24.89
C SER A 1000 18.56 -40.08 -24.75
N ARG A 1001 17.70 -39.37 -25.49
CA ARG A 1001 16.24 -39.53 -25.41
C ARG A 1001 15.70 -39.85 -26.78
N ALA A 1002 14.84 -40.85 -26.86
CA ALA A 1002 14.10 -41.21 -28.06
C ALA A 1002 12.59 -41.29 -27.73
N PRO A 1003 11.92 -40.14 -27.55
CA PRO A 1003 10.52 -40.10 -27.15
C PRO A 1003 9.62 -40.85 -28.13
N SER A 1004 8.75 -41.72 -27.61
CA SER A 1004 7.73 -42.43 -28.40
C SER A 1004 6.60 -41.47 -28.81
N GLU A 1005 6.01 -41.68 -29.99
CA GLU A 1005 4.82 -40.92 -30.44
C GLU A 1005 3.64 -41.03 -29.46
N ASN A 1006 3.51 -42.16 -28.75
CA ASN A 1006 2.47 -42.39 -27.75
C ASN A 1006 2.60 -41.49 -26.50
N LEU A 1007 3.73 -40.79 -26.34
CA LEU A 1007 3.89 -39.79 -25.28
C LEU A 1007 3.03 -38.55 -25.55
N TYR A 1008 2.75 -38.24 -26.82
CA TYR A 1008 2.07 -37.03 -27.28
C TYR A 1008 0.59 -37.28 -27.63
N GLU A 1009 -0.04 -38.34 -27.07
CA GLU A 1009 -1.45 -38.65 -27.34
C GLU A 1009 -2.38 -37.49 -26.92
N ASN A 1010 -3.14 -36.96 -27.88
CA ASN A 1010 -4.07 -35.83 -27.68
C ASN A 1010 -5.37 -36.25 -26.97
N LEU A 1011 -5.92 -35.30 -26.18
CA LEU A 1011 -7.30 -35.36 -25.67
C LEU A 1011 -8.28 -35.30 -26.85
N ASN A 1012 -8.97 -36.40 -27.15
CA ASN A 1012 -10.25 -36.34 -27.85
C ASN A 1012 -11.36 -36.33 -26.80
N LEU A 1013 -12.34 -35.42 -26.92
CA LEU A 1013 -13.49 -35.31 -26.01
C LEU A 1013 -14.33 -36.60 -25.88
N GLU A 1014 -14.17 -37.55 -26.79
CA GLU A 1014 -14.81 -38.88 -26.75
C GLU A 1014 -13.98 -39.94 -25.98
N SER A 1015 -12.72 -39.67 -25.63
CA SER A 1015 -11.82 -40.62 -24.95
C SER A 1015 -10.85 -39.95 -23.97
N ILE A 1016 -11.01 -40.25 -22.67
CA ILE A 1016 -10.03 -39.86 -21.63
C ILE A 1016 -8.67 -40.54 -21.95
N PRO A 1017 -7.55 -39.80 -22.01
CA PRO A 1017 -6.23 -40.38 -22.25
C PRO A 1017 -5.92 -41.48 -21.25
N ASN A 1018 -5.24 -42.52 -21.70
CA ASN A 1018 -4.87 -43.68 -20.86
C ASN A 1018 -4.16 -43.25 -19.56
N TRP A 1019 -3.35 -42.18 -19.62
CA TRP A 1019 -2.60 -41.64 -18.48
C TRP A 1019 -3.51 -41.04 -17.42
N LEU A 1020 -4.44 -40.18 -17.83
CA LEU A 1020 -5.40 -39.53 -16.94
C LEU A 1020 -6.29 -40.57 -16.25
N MET A 1021 -6.80 -41.56 -16.99
CA MET A 1021 -7.58 -42.66 -16.42
C MET A 1021 -6.77 -43.50 -15.42
N ARG A 1022 -5.49 -43.79 -15.70
CA ARG A 1022 -4.62 -44.52 -14.77
C ARG A 1022 -4.33 -43.71 -13.51
N SER A 1023 -4.08 -42.41 -13.63
CA SER A 1023 -3.94 -41.48 -12.50
C SER A 1023 -5.21 -41.38 -11.65
N PHE A 1024 -6.39 -41.38 -12.27
CA PHE A 1024 -7.65 -41.47 -11.52
C PHE A 1024 -7.82 -42.81 -10.80
N MET A 1025 -7.46 -43.92 -11.43
CA MET A 1025 -7.61 -45.25 -10.86
C MET A 1025 -6.63 -45.53 -9.71
N LEU A 1026 -5.43 -44.93 -9.73
CA LEU A 1026 -4.47 -45.02 -8.62
C LEU A 1026 -4.90 -44.16 -7.42
N LEU A 1027 -5.41 -42.94 -7.65
CA LEU A 1027 -5.79 -42.03 -6.56
C LEU A 1027 -7.02 -42.51 -5.77
N LYS A 1028 -7.82 -43.44 -6.34
CA LYS A 1028 -8.96 -44.10 -5.67
C LYS A 1028 -8.57 -45.18 -4.65
N LYS A 1029 -7.29 -45.51 -4.51
CA LYS A 1029 -6.84 -46.58 -3.61
C LYS A 1029 -6.63 -46.05 -2.20
N GLU A 1030 -7.45 -46.50 -1.24
CA GLU A 1030 -7.31 -46.13 0.17
C GLU A 1030 -6.10 -46.79 0.84
N ASP A 1031 -5.79 -48.05 0.49
CA ASP A 1031 -4.63 -48.76 1.03
C ASP A 1031 -3.34 -48.33 0.32
N PHE A 1032 -2.32 -47.99 1.11
CA PHE A 1032 -1.05 -47.50 0.62
C PHE A 1032 -0.33 -48.50 -0.32
N CYS A 1033 -0.40 -49.81 -0.07
CA CYS A 1033 0.28 -50.79 -0.91
C CYS A 1033 -0.46 -50.98 -2.25
N ASP A 1034 -1.79 -50.96 -2.23
CA ASP A 1034 -2.59 -51.00 -3.47
C ASP A 1034 -2.39 -49.74 -4.32
N PHE A 1035 -2.27 -48.57 -3.69
CA PHE A 1035 -1.87 -47.32 -4.32
C PHE A 1035 -0.47 -47.44 -4.93
N GLU A 1036 0.52 -47.85 -4.13
CA GLU A 1036 1.93 -47.86 -4.50
C GLU A 1036 2.22 -48.71 -5.73
N VAL A 1037 1.62 -49.90 -5.85
CA VAL A 1037 1.78 -50.77 -7.02
C VAL A 1037 1.31 -50.09 -8.31
N GLN A 1038 0.14 -49.44 -8.28
CA GLN A 1038 -0.37 -48.73 -9.46
C GLN A 1038 0.43 -47.47 -9.76
N PHE A 1039 0.88 -46.79 -8.70
CA PHE A 1039 1.67 -45.58 -8.76
C PHE A 1039 3.07 -45.81 -9.37
N GLU A 1040 3.80 -46.85 -8.91
CA GLU A 1040 5.10 -47.25 -9.48
C GLU A 1040 4.95 -47.66 -10.94
N VAL A 1041 3.92 -48.44 -11.28
CA VAL A 1041 3.66 -48.85 -12.66
C VAL A 1041 3.37 -47.65 -13.56
N ALA A 1042 2.57 -46.68 -13.11
CA ALA A 1042 2.30 -45.47 -13.88
C ALA A 1042 3.58 -44.66 -14.14
N HIS A 1043 4.41 -44.49 -13.11
CA HIS A 1043 5.75 -43.89 -13.21
C HIS A 1043 6.63 -44.58 -14.29
N ASN A 1044 6.69 -45.92 -14.28
CA ASN A 1044 7.57 -46.70 -15.18
C ASN A 1044 7.28 -46.46 -16.67
N HIS A 1045 6.06 -46.06 -17.02
CA HIS A 1045 5.73 -45.79 -18.42
C HIS A 1045 6.46 -44.56 -18.96
N ILE A 1046 6.62 -43.50 -18.16
CA ILE A 1046 7.32 -42.29 -18.62
C ILE A 1046 8.80 -42.57 -18.86
N HIS A 1047 9.42 -43.37 -17.98
CA HIS A 1047 10.78 -43.88 -18.19
C HIS A 1047 10.93 -44.57 -19.56
N ALA A 1048 10.02 -45.49 -19.88
CA ALA A 1048 10.04 -46.21 -21.15
C ALA A 1048 9.73 -45.31 -22.36
N LEU A 1049 8.76 -44.39 -22.24
CA LEU A 1049 8.33 -43.52 -23.33
C LEU A 1049 9.35 -42.46 -23.70
N VAL A 1050 10.05 -41.88 -22.72
CA VAL A 1050 11.09 -40.87 -22.96
C VAL A 1050 12.39 -41.52 -23.43
N GLY A 1051 12.75 -42.68 -22.86
CA GLY A 1051 14.02 -43.35 -23.17
C GLY A 1051 14.02 -44.10 -24.50
N GLY A 1052 12.88 -44.63 -24.92
CA GLY A 1052 12.74 -45.34 -26.18
C GLY A 1052 13.69 -46.55 -26.31
N THR A 1053 14.37 -46.66 -27.45
CA THR A 1053 15.20 -47.84 -27.80
C THR A 1053 16.68 -47.73 -27.41
N GLU A 1054 17.11 -46.57 -26.91
CA GLU A 1054 18.53 -46.31 -26.64
C GLU A 1054 18.97 -46.84 -25.27
N ALA A 1055 20.19 -47.38 -25.22
CA ALA A 1055 20.71 -48.07 -24.02
C ALA A 1055 21.05 -47.12 -22.86
N PHE A 1056 21.57 -45.93 -23.16
CA PHE A 1056 21.91 -44.90 -22.18
C PHE A 1056 20.79 -43.86 -22.08
N SER A 1057 19.60 -44.31 -21.70
CA SER A 1057 18.40 -43.46 -21.70
C SER A 1057 17.56 -43.66 -20.44
N MET A 1058 16.46 -42.90 -20.34
CA MET A 1058 15.46 -43.03 -19.29
C MET A 1058 14.82 -44.43 -19.20
N SER A 1059 14.93 -45.28 -20.24
CA SER A 1059 14.38 -46.64 -20.23
C SER A 1059 15.27 -47.66 -19.50
N SER A 1060 16.53 -47.30 -19.22
CA SER A 1060 17.46 -48.13 -18.44
C SER A 1060 17.46 -47.71 -16.98
N LEU A 1061 17.18 -48.65 -16.08
CA LEU A 1061 17.28 -48.43 -14.63
C LEU A 1061 18.71 -48.03 -14.20
N GLU A 1062 19.73 -48.51 -14.91
CA GLU A 1062 21.13 -48.23 -14.59
C GLU A 1062 21.52 -46.78 -14.88
N TYR A 1063 20.89 -46.16 -15.89
CA TYR A 1063 21.33 -44.86 -16.42
C TYR A 1063 20.29 -43.74 -16.32
N SER A 1064 19.03 -44.06 -16.01
CA SER A 1064 17.92 -43.08 -16.04
C SER A 1064 18.17 -41.86 -15.16
N ALA A 1065 18.70 -42.03 -13.95
CA ALA A 1065 18.94 -40.92 -13.02
C ALA A 1065 20.08 -39.96 -13.44
N PHE A 1066 20.89 -40.33 -14.43
CA PHE A 1066 21.89 -39.42 -15.00
C PHE A 1066 21.26 -38.43 -15.98
N ASP A 1067 20.08 -38.72 -16.52
CA ASP A 1067 19.36 -37.80 -17.39
C ASP A 1067 18.66 -36.73 -16.52
N PRO A 1068 18.91 -35.43 -16.75
CA PRO A 1068 18.28 -34.36 -15.96
C PRO A 1068 16.75 -34.36 -15.98
N ILE A 1069 16.09 -34.96 -16.98
CA ILE A 1069 14.62 -35.07 -17.00
C ILE A 1069 14.10 -35.98 -15.89
N PHE A 1070 14.93 -36.89 -15.36
CA PHE A 1070 14.63 -37.72 -14.19
C PHE A 1070 14.17 -36.86 -13.01
N MET A 1071 14.84 -35.74 -12.78
CA MET A 1071 14.51 -34.80 -11.71
C MET A 1071 13.10 -34.22 -11.84
N LEU A 1072 12.74 -33.78 -13.06
CA LEU A 1072 11.41 -33.23 -13.36
C LEU A 1072 10.32 -34.29 -13.23
N HIS A 1073 10.60 -35.51 -13.72
CA HIS A 1073 9.70 -36.64 -13.67
C HIS A 1073 9.40 -37.04 -12.22
N HIS A 1074 10.45 -37.28 -11.42
CA HIS A 1074 10.32 -37.70 -10.03
C HIS A 1074 9.78 -36.60 -9.12
N SER A 1075 9.96 -35.33 -9.48
CA SER A 1075 9.27 -34.22 -8.83
C SER A 1075 7.75 -34.26 -9.04
N ASN A 1076 7.26 -34.61 -10.26
CA ASN A 1076 5.82 -34.80 -10.49
C ASN A 1076 5.28 -36.08 -9.84
N VAL A 1077 6.08 -37.16 -9.83
CA VAL A 1077 5.75 -38.41 -9.12
C VAL A 1077 5.57 -38.11 -7.63
N ASP A 1078 6.52 -37.42 -7.01
CA ASP A 1078 6.43 -36.99 -5.62
C ASP A 1078 5.23 -36.06 -5.36
N ARG A 1079 4.90 -35.17 -6.32
CA ARG A 1079 3.68 -34.34 -6.30
C ARG A 1079 2.41 -35.18 -6.26
N ILE A 1080 2.28 -36.18 -7.13
CA ILE A 1080 1.12 -37.10 -7.18
C ILE A 1080 0.99 -37.87 -5.86
N TRP A 1081 2.10 -38.33 -5.28
CA TRP A 1081 2.05 -38.97 -3.97
C TRP A 1081 1.59 -37.99 -2.87
N ALA A 1082 2.07 -36.74 -2.87
CA ALA A 1082 1.59 -35.72 -1.96
C ALA A 1082 0.09 -35.43 -2.14
N THR A 1083 -0.42 -35.42 -3.38
CA THR A 1083 -1.86 -35.32 -3.67
C THR A 1083 -2.63 -36.50 -3.06
N TRP A 1084 -2.14 -37.73 -3.19
CA TRP A 1084 -2.75 -38.89 -2.54
C TRP A 1084 -2.77 -38.75 -1.01
N GLN A 1085 -1.67 -38.28 -0.39
CA GLN A 1085 -1.63 -38.04 1.05
C GLN A 1085 -2.66 -36.99 1.49
N ALA A 1086 -2.91 -35.96 0.68
CA ALA A 1086 -3.95 -34.97 0.93
C ALA A 1086 -5.36 -35.58 0.80
N LEU A 1087 -5.60 -36.44 -0.19
CA LEU A 1087 -6.86 -37.18 -0.35
C LEU A 1087 -7.13 -38.10 0.85
N GLN A 1088 -6.13 -38.86 1.32
CA GLN A 1088 -6.29 -39.71 2.51
C GLN A 1088 -6.67 -38.87 3.74
N LYS A 1089 -6.02 -37.73 3.95
CA LYS A 1089 -6.34 -36.83 5.07
C LYS A 1089 -7.76 -36.27 4.97
N PHE A 1090 -8.22 -35.97 3.76
CA PHE A 1090 -9.58 -35.53 3.49
C PHE A 1090 -10.61 -36.64 3.80
N GLU A 1091 -10.32 -37.89 3.40
CA GLU A 1091 -11.19 -39.04 3.66
C GLU A 1091 -11.23 -39.48 5.14
N GLU A 1092 -10.16 -39.24 5.91
CA GLU A 1092 -10.07 -39.53 7.36
C GLU A 1092 -10.89 -38.56 8.25
N ASN A 1093 -11.51 -37.52 7.68
CA ASN A 1093 -12.28 -36.53 8.44
C ASN A 1093 -13.55 -37.18 9.07
N PRO A 1094 -13.70 -37.21 10.42
CA PRO A 1094 -14.71 -38.00 11.11
C PRO A 1094 -16.18 -37.58 10.86
N THR A 1095 -16.42 -36.46 10.19
CA THR A 1095 -17.74 -36.06 9.68
C THR A 1095 -18.21 -36.90 8.50
N ILE A 1096 -17.31 -37.64 7.82
CA ILE A 1096 -17.61 -38.39 6.60
C ILE A 1096 -17.76 -39.91 6.85
N ARG A 1097 -17.09 -40.55 7.85
CA ARG A 1097 -17.37 -41.93 8.32
C ARG A 1097 -16.54 -42.37 9.56
N PRO A 1098 -16.90 -43.51 10.22
CA PRO A 1098 -16.17 -44.05 11.37
C PRO A 1098 -14.97 -44.94 10.97
N ILE A 1099 -13.91 -44.80 11.77
CA ILE A 1099 -12.55 -45.34 11.62
C ILE A 1099 -12.51 -46.87 11.51
N VAL A 1100 -11.75 -47.40 10.53
CA VAL A 1100 -11.13 -48.73 10.59
C VAL A 1100 -9.61 -48.55 10.46
N PRO A 1101 -8.79 -48.92 11.46
CA PRO A 1101 -7.34 -48.75 11.38
C PRO A 1101 -6.70 -49.84 10.51
N SER A 1102 -5.96 -49.44 9.48
CA SER A 1102 -5.18 -50.32 8.61
C SER A 1102 -3.79 -50.64 9.21
N ASN A 1103 -3.64 -51.85 9.76
CA ASN A 1103 -2.37 -52.40 10.25
C ASN A 1103 -1.55 -53.01 9.11
N CYS A 1104 -0.76 -52.21 8.39
CA CYS A 1104 0.12 -52.73 7.33
C CYS A 1104 1.51 -53.18 7.84
N PHE A 1105 2.09 -52.48 8.84
CA PHE A 1105 3.43 -52.80 9.37
C PHE A 1105 3.54 -54.21 9.99
N VAL A 1106 2.42 -54.77 10.47
CA VAL A 1106 2.40 -56.08 11.14
C VAL A 1106 2.40 -57.23 10.13
N ASN A 1107 1.77 -57.06 8.96
CA ASN A 1107 1.55 -58.17 8.01
C ASN A 1107 2.74 -58.47 7.10
N GLN A 1108 3.58 -57.48 6.77
CA GLN A 1108 4.83 -57.74 6.03
C GLN A 1108 5.95 -58.28 6.93
N CYS A 1109 6.06 -57.80 8.17
CA CYS A 1109 6.98 -58.38 9.16
C CYS A 1109 6.62 -59.85 9.48
N LEU A 1110 5.33 -60.20 9.58
CA LEU A 1110 4.91 -61.59 9.80
C LEU A 1110 5.22 -62.51 8.61
N ARG A 1111 5.20 -62.01 7.36
CA ARG A 1111 5.61 -62.81 6.19
C ARG A 1111 7.12 -63.03 6.13
N LEU A 1112 7.92 -62.02 6.48
CA LEU A 1112 9.39 -62.16 6.57
C LEU A 1112 9.82 -63.07 7.73
N VAL A 1113 9.17 -62.98 8.90
CA VAL A 1113 9.43 -63.88 10.03
C VAL A 1113 8.99 -65.32 9.69
N SER A 1114 7.89 -65.51 8.96
CA SER A 1114 7.46 -66.84 8.50
C SER A 1114 8.39 -67.46 7.47
N GLN A 1115 9.01 -66.66 6.59
CA GLN A 1115 9.98 -67.18 5.61
C GLN A 1115 11.32 -67.50 6.26
N VAL A 1116 11.81 -66.67 7.19
CA VAL A 1116 13.08 -66.92 7.90
C VAL A 1116 13.01 -68.14 8.83
N ILE A 1117 11.85 -68.42 9.45
CA ILE A 1117 11.66 -69.62 10.29
C ILE A 1117 11.59 -70.91 9.46
N SER A 1118 11.14 -70.87 8.20
CA SER A 1118 11.09 -72.06 7.33
C SER A 1118 12.45 -72.50 6.77
N THR A 1119 13.46 -71.61 6.74
CA THR A 1119 14.80 -71.89 6.21
C THR A 1119 15.84 -72.31 7.26
N GLN A 1120 15.46 -72.40 8.54
CA GLN A 1120 16.30 -72.97 9.62
C GLN A 1120 15.86 -74.37 10.09
N MET A 1121 14.85 -74.96 9.44
CA MET A 1121 14.51 -76.38 9.58
C MET A 1121 14.57 -77.09 8.22
N GLN A 1122 15.77 -77.14 7.63
CA GLN A 1122 16.20 -78.18 6.69
C GLN A 1122 17.72 -78.31 6.68
#